data_AF-A0A926AVX8-F1
#
_entry.id   AF-A0A926AVX8-F1
#
_cell.length_a   1.000
_cell.length_b   1.000
_cell.length_c   1.000
_cell.angle_alpha   90.00
_cell.angle_beta   90.00
_cell.angle_gamma   90.00
#
_symmetry.space_group_name_H-M   'P 1'
#
loop_
_entity.id
_entity.type
_entity.pdbx_description
1 polymer ?
#
loop_
_entity_poly.entity_id
_entity_poly.type
_entity_poly.pdbx_seq_one_letter_code
_entity_poly.pdbx_strand_id
1 'polypeptide(L)'
;MHAPVNAQVDAVFVLSVRSFKDRIAHIEQELGKHGISFEWIFEYDTDELTPQLIESTFAPSDLGPPQQSLVLKHIETWRRCVDRGYRRVLVFEDDAMLASDFAQVFSDAMSAADALEGPYMVYLGCGDNKHVRSAANPESPLVLADMPLPAADAIVFDQRAARLRLDYVAQRRITRPADWLMREADATMGIAQHWLRQPIVEQGSMNGRFASVLDRKRMRRGRAWSWLRFRWDRWRRQTLGALPDESVPRVEVAHSQQRRDDWALKTARVAAAMVAIGSFTGAALANIAAGVMLLAFLGAPSCWQRIRRTWTQPLGTAVIAFLGVLLLATLWSTVPWRDALAAWTGWRAFLLVFITLSIFDTRAQKLVFAVLFVSVASAATVASFFAFDFGAAQEFSNVKGGIVMRNHVTQAMALIVGTAFSLVLFTHTPRGSWMRWLWVGTAALMLLNVVFVAYARSGYVALIIVLVAAALGLWRGRERGVALLGVIVLTASAVQFSPLITQRFSAAVEEVKQNEKAVAITDMGIRVVMWDVTGALVRESPLLGHGVGSFPEAYRRIVTQRHSGWKATLTADPHNQYLLILVETGLLGLAAFAWFLFSAVRQPVRGPFRVIGVALLLAWCATSLFSSHFRAFNEAHLIAMVLGMCLAREAREQTQPRKAASTAALTSS
;
A
#
# COMPACT_ATOMS: atom_id res chain seq x y z
N MET A 1 15.48 -3.61 44.74
CA MET A 1 15.76 -5.04 44.45
C MET A 1 14.42 -5.72 44.29
N HIS A 2 14.17 -6.32 43.12
CA HIS A 2 12.90 -6.98 42.82
C HIS A 2 12.89 -8.37 43.44
N ALA A 3 11.72 -8.87 43.81
CA ALA A 3 11.60 -10.23 44.30
C ALA A 3 12.01 -11.21 43.20
N PRO A 4 12.75 -12.30 43.52
CA PRO A 4 13.04 -13.37 42.57
C PRO A 4 11.76 -13.92 41.95
N VAL A 5 11.82 -14.39 40.70
CA VAL A 5 10.64 -14.94 39.99
C VAL A 5 10.00 -16.08 40.80
N ASN A 6 10.82 -17.00 41.31
CA ASN A 6 10.37 -18.13 42.14
C ASN A 6 9.82 -17.74 43.51
N ALA A 7 9.98 -16.49 43.96
CA ALA A 7 9.32 -16.00 45.17
C ALA A 7 7.91 -15.45 44.89
N GLN A 8 7.57 -15.26 43.62
CA GLN A 8 6.32 -14.64 43.18
C GLN A 8 5.34 -15.64 42.56
N VAL A 9 5.81 -16.83 42.19
CA VAL A 9 4.98 -17.96 41.73
C VAL A 9 5.36 -19.23 42.48
N ASP A 10 4.41 -20.12 42.72
CA ASP A 10 4.65 -21.34 43.49
C ASP A 10 5.38 -22.41 42.68
N ALA A 11 5.22 -22.37 41.35
CA ALA A 11 5.95 -23.23 40.43
C ALA A 11 6.15 -22.56 39.07
N VAL A 12 7.25 -22.96 38.41
CA VAL A 12 7.53 -22.65 37.01
C VAL A 12 7.59 -23.98 36.26
N PHE A 13 6.75 -24.14 35.23
CA PHE A 13 6.72 -25.32 34.38
C PHE A 13 7.26 -24.99 32.99
N VAL A 14 8.02 -25.91 32.40
CA VAL A 14 8.42 -25.80 30.99
C VAL A 14 7.96 -27.03 30.21
N LEU A 15 7.25 -26.78 29.12
CA LEU A 15 6.72 -27.82 28.23
C LEU A 15 7.73 -28.11 27.13
N SER A 16 8.21 -29.35 27.04
CA SER A 16 9.14 -29.78 25.99
C SER A 16 8.92 -31.24 25.63
N VAL A 17 9.50 -31.66 24.51
CA VAL A 17 9.66 -33.07 24.14
C VAL A 17 11.08 -33.54 24.47
N ARG A 18 11.26 -34.77 24.96
CA ARG A 18 12.57 -35.31 25.39
C ARG A 18 13.61 -35.36 24.27
N SER A 19 13.14 -35.46 23.02
CA SER A 19 13.97 -35.50 21.82
C SER A 19 14.54 -34.13 21.42
N PHE A 20 14.01 -33.02 21.93
CA PHE A 20 14.44 -31.66 21.56
C PHE A 20 15.64 -31.18 22.37
N LYS A 21 16.77 -31.88 22.26
CA LYS A 21 17.99 -31.61 23.04
C LYS A 21 18.46 -30.15 22.97
N ASP A 22 18.42 -29.55 21.78
CA ASP A 22 18.82 -28.15 21.59
C ASP A 22 17.90 -27.14 22.30
N ARG A 23 16.59 -27.43 22.37
CA ARG A 23 15.61 -26.57 23.04
C ARG A 23 15.72 -26.69 24.56
N ILE A 24 15.93 -27.91 25.06
CA ILE A 24 16.18 -28.19 26.48
C ILE A 24 17.42 -27.42 26.95
N ALA A 25 18.54 -27.54 26.24
CA ALA A 25 19.77 -26.81 26.58
C ALA A 25 19.60 -25.28 26.50
N HIS A 26 18.83 -24.79 25.52
CA HIS A 26 18.51 -23.37 25.40
C HIS A 26 17.74 -22.85 26.62
N ILE A 27 16.68 -23.56 27.04
CA ILE A 27 15.88 -23.17 28.21
C ILE A 27 16.70 -23.20 29.50
N GLU A 28 17.50 -24.26 29.71
CA GLU A 28 18.37 -24.37 30.90
C GLU A 28 19.32 -23.17 30.98
N GLN A 29 19.91 -22.78 29.85
CA GLN A 29 20.76 -21.60 29.78
C GLN A 29 19.97 -20.30 29.97
N GLU A 30 18.82 -20.16 29.31
CA GLU A 30 18.03 -18.92 29.30
C GLU A 30 17.42 -18.62 30.67
N LEU A 31 16.72 -19.60 31.27
CA LEU A 31 16.17 -19.46 32.63
C LEU A 31 17.28 -19.36 33.67
N GLY A 32 18.41 -20.05 33.45
CA GLY A 32 19.61 -19.95 34.29
C GLY A 32 20.18 -18.53 34.40
N LYS A 33 20.18 -17.75 33.31
CA LYS A 33 20.61 -16.33 33.32
C LYS A 33 19.77 -15.46 34.26
N HIS A 34 18.50 -15.84 34.44
CA HIS A 34 17.56 -15.12 35.28
C HIS A 34 17.40 -15.74 36.68
N GLY A 35 18.15 -16.82 36.99
CA GLY A 35 18.05 -17.53 38.26
C GLY A 35 16.69 -18.17 38.51
N ILE A 36 15.99 -18.58 37.44
CA ILE A 36 14.64 -19.16 37.54
C ILE A 36 14.75 -20.68 37.68
N SER A 37 14.31 -21.22 38.82
CA SER A 37 14.13 -22.67 39.00
C SER A 37 12.83 -23.13 38.37
N PHE A 38 12.81 -24.31 37.75
CA PHE A 38 11.65 -24.81 37.02
C PHE A 38 11.57 -26.34 37.00
N GLU A 39 10.39 -26.86 36.65
CA GLU A 39 10.08 -28.27 36.49
C GLU A 39 9.70 -28.56 35.03
N TRP A 40 10.25 -29.62 34.45
CA TRP A 40 9.93 -30.05 33.10
C TRP A 40 8.62 -30.84 33.06
N ILE A 41 7.80 -30.59 32.04
CA ILE A 41 6.63 -31.40 31.67
C ILE A 41 6.97 -32.17 30.38
N PHE A 42 7.47 -33.39 30.56
CA PHE A 42 7.80 -34.31 29.47
C PHE A 42 6.70 -35.33 29.20
N GLU A 43 5.77 -35.50 30.13
CA GLU A 43 4.63 -36.39 29.98
C GLU A 43 3.87 -36.07 28.69
N TYR A 44 3.27 -37.10 28.10
CA TYR A 44 2.53 -36.99 26.85
C TYR A 44 3.43 -36.62 25.66
N ASP A 45 4.68 -37.08 25.66
CA ASP A 45 5.52 -37.03 24.45
C ASP A 45 4.82 -37.78 23.31
N THR A 46 5.12 -37.40 22.06
CA THR A 46 4.31 -37.83 20.91
C THR A 46 4.31 -39.35 20.72
N ASP A 47 5.38 -40.02 21.14
CA ASP A 47 5.55 -41.48 21.18
C ASP A 47 4.86 -42.17 22.37
N GLU A 48 4.47 -41.43 23.40
CA GLU A 48 3.74 -41.92 24.59
C GLU A 48 2.20 -41.85 24.42
N LEU A 49 1.70 -41.26 23.33
CA LEU A 49 0.26 -41.07 23.10
C LEU A 49 -0.41 -42.36 22.63
N THR A 50 -1.11 -43.05 23.54
CA THR A 50 -1.88 -44.26 23.19
C THR A 50 -3.18 -43.91 22.44
N PRO A 51 -3.64 -44.77 21.51
CA PRO A 51 -4.91 -44.56 20.80
C PRO A 51 -6.10 -44.35 21.74
N GLN A 52 -6.15 -45.08 22.86
CA GLN A 52 -7.22 -44.98 23.86
C GLN A 52 -7.23 -43.62 24.55
N LEU A 53 -6.06 -43.05 24.87
CA LEU A 53 -5.96 -41.71 25.44
C LEU A 53 -6.41 -40.64 24.44
N ILE A 54 -6.06 -40.82 23.16
CA ILE A 54 -6.47 -39.91 22.08
C ILE A 54 -7.99 -39.94 21.90
N GLU A 55 -8.60 -41.12 21.79
CA GLU A 55 -10.05 -41.27 21.57
C GLU A 55 -10.91 -40.80 22.74
N SER A 56 -10.41 -40.94 23.97
CA SER A 56 -11.10 -40.45 25.18
C SER A 56 -10.99 -38.93 25.34
N THR A 57 -9.89 -38.32 24.91
CA THR A 57 -9.61 -36.89 25.14
C THR A 57 -10.02 -36.00 23.95
N PHE A 58 -9.77 -36.45 22.72
CA PHE A 58 -9.94 -35.65 21.51
C PHE A 58 -11.15 -36.12 20.68
N ALA A 59 -11.85 -35.18 20.07
CA ALA A 59 -12.81 -35.47 19.02
C ALA A 59 -12.14 -35.38 17.64
N PRO A 60 -12.71 -36.00 16.59
CA PRO A 60 -12.17 -35.91 15.23
C PRO A 60 -11.89 -34.45 14.82
N SER A 61 -10.63 -34.15 14.51
CA SER A 61 -10.14 -32.80 14.19
C SER A 61 -8.88 -32.86 13.31
N ASP A 62 -8.37 -31.71 12.89
CA ASP A 62 -7.13 -31.57 12.11
C ASP A 62 -5.85 -31.52 12.97
N LEU A 63 -5.97 -31.80 14.27
CA LEU A 63 -4.86 -31.81 15.21
C LEU A 63 -3.89 -32.98 14.94
N GLY A 64 -2.64 -32.64 14.64
CA GLY A 64 -1.57 -33.64 14.53
C GLY A 64 -1.06 -34.11 15.90
N PRO A 65 -0.34 -35.25 15.97
CA PRO A 65 0.20 -35.78 17.22
C PRO A 65 1.05 -34.79 18.04
N PRO A 66 1.91 -33.92 17.44
CA PRO A 66 2.63 -32.89 18.20
C PRO A 66 1.73 -31.84 18.85
N GLN A 67 0.59 -31.50 18.22
CA GLN A 67 -0.36 -30.55 18.79
C GLN A 67 -1.19 -31.19 19.92
N GLN A 68 -1.56 -32.46 19.75
CA GLN A 68 -2.23 -33.25 20.81
C GLN A 68 -1.33 -33.40 22.04
N SER A 69 -0.04 -33.70 21.83
CA SER A 69 0.99 -33.74 22.86
C SER A 69 1.07 -32.42 23.63
N LEU A 70 1.19 -31.28 22.93
CA LEU A 70 1.27 -29.97 23.57
C LEU A 70 -0.01 -29.60 24.36
N VAL A 71 -1.20 -29.93 23.82
CA VAL A 71 -2.47 -29.74 24.53
C VAL A 71 -2.48 -30.52 25.86
N LEU A 72 -2.11 -31.79 25.83
CA LEU A 72 -2.06 -32.62 27.04
C LEU A 72 -1.04 -32.11 28.06
N LYS A 73 0.12 -31.65 27.61
CA LYS A 73 1.14 -31.00 28.47
C LYS A 73 0.60 -29.75 29.15
N HIS A 74 -0.17 -28.91 28.46
CA HIS A 74 -0.84 -27.77 29.11
C HIS A 74 -1.89 -28.21 30.13
N ILE A 75 -2.71 -29.21 29.82
CA ILE A 75 -3.71 -29.75 30.77
C ILE A 75 -3.02 -30.29 32.03
N GLU A 76 -1.85 -30.92 31.87
CA GLU A 76 -1.04 -31.40 32.99
C GLU A 76 -0.57 -30.27 33.91
N THR A 77 -0.21 -29.10 33.36
CA THR A 77 0.10 -27.93 34.21
C THR A 77 -1.10 -27.45 35.02
N TRP A 78 -2.31 -27.52 34.45
CA TRP A 78 -3.53 -27.17 35.18
C TRP A 78 -3.81 -28.18 36.30
N ARG A 79 -3.66 -29.48 36.00
CA ARG A 79 -3.82 -30.57 36.98
C ARG A 79 -2.83 -30.40 38.14
N ARG A 80 -1.53 -30.23 37.87
CA ARG A 80 -0.52 -30.02 38.92
C ARG A 80 -0.78 -28.79 39.77
N CYS A 81 -1.21 -27.69 39.16
CA CYS A 81 -1.56 -26.47 39.89
C CYS A 81 -2.69 -26.72 40.90
N VAL A 82 -3.72 -27.48 40.50
CA VAL A 82 -4.85 -27.82 41.38
C VAL A 82 -4.46 -28.85 42.43
N ASP A 83 -3.86 -29.96 42.02
CA ASP A 83 -3.53 -31.09 42.91
C ASP A 83 -2.52 -30.71 43.99
N ARG A 84 -1.54 -29.85 43.66
CA ARG A 84 -0.49 -29.43 44.59
C ARG A 84 -0.85 -28.18 45.41
N GLY A 85 -2.06 -27.64 45.26
CA GLY A 85 -2.47 -26.49 46.08
C GLY A 85 -1.82 -25.16 45.70
N TYR A 86 -1.21 -25.03 44.51
CA TYR A 86 -0.48 -23.83 44.11
C TYR A 86 -1.41 -22.64 43.88
N ARG A 87 -1.08 -21.46 44.43
CA ARG A 87 -1.82 -20.20 44.26
C ARG A 87 -1.73 -19.72 42.81
N ARG A 88 -0.52 -19.68 42.24
CA ARG A 88 -0.26 -19.30 40.84
C ARG A 88 0.99 -19.98 40.30
N VAL A 89 0.97 -20.25 39.00
CA VAL A 89 2.08 -20.90 38.29
C VAL A 89 2.45 -20.13 37.03
N LEU A 90 3.72 -20.22 36.64
CA LEU A 90 4.26 -19.70 35.39
C LEU A 90 4.56 -20.87 34.46
N VAL A 91 4.13 -20.79 33.20
CA VAL A 91 4.34 -21.84 32.21
C VAL A 91 5.04 -21.25 30.99
N PHE A 92 6.10 -21.93 30.54
CA PHE A 92 6.83 -21.65 29.31
C PHE A 92 6.74 -22.82 28.33
N GLU A 93 6.74 -22.50 27.04
CA GLU A 93 7.15 -23.44 25.98
C GLU A 93 8.68 -23.47 25.84
N ASP A 94 9.21 -24.53 25.23
CA ASP A 94 10.64 -24.79 25.08
C ASP A 94 11.43 -23.88 24.13
N ASP A 95 10.77 -22.91 23.49
CA ASP A 95 11.39 -21.89 22.64
C ASP A 95 11.28 -20.46 23.18
N ALA A 96 10.96 -20.31 24.47
CA ALA A 96 10.91 -19.02 25.15
C ALA A 96 12.30 -18.32 25.19
N MET A 97 12.31 -17.02 24.91
CA MET A 97 13.48 -16.15 25.06
C MET A 97 13.11 -14.95 25.94
N LEU A 98 13.88 -14.71 26.99
CA LEU A 98 13.54 -13.72 28.03
C LEU A 98 14.28 -12.40 27.77
N ALA A 99 13.59 -11.28 28.01
CA ALA A 99 14.21 -9.96 27.97
C ALA A 99 15.18 -9.77 29.15
N SER A 100 16.21 -8.93 28.97
CA SER A 100 17.21 -8.69 30.03
C SER A 100 16.61 -8.13 31.32
N ASP A 101 15.51 -7.40 31.22
CA ASP A 101 14.74 -6.80 32.31
C ASP A 101 13.55 -7.67 32.77
N PHE A 102 13.50 -8.96 32.38
CA PHE A 102 12.39 -9.87 32.66
C PHE A 102 11.95 -9.85 34.13
N ALA A 103 12.87 -10.01 35.08
CA ALA A 103 12.54 -10.08 36.50
C ALA A 103 11.89 -8.79 37.03
N GLN A 104 12.29 -7.63 36.49
CA GLN A 104 11.72 -6.34 36.84
C GLN A 104 10.26 -6.26 36.42
N VAL A 105 10.00 -6.45 35.12
CA VAL A 105 8.67 -6.28 34.54
C VAL A 105 7.73 -7.38 35.04
N PHE A 106 8.25 -8.59 35.24
CA PHE A 106 7.50 -9.69 35.84
C PHE A 106 7.06 -9.34 37.27
N SER A 107 7.91 -8.69 38.06
CA SER A 107 7.57 -8.32 39.43
C SER A 107 6.46 -7.27 39.50
N ASP A 108 6.53 -6.27 38.62
CA ASP A 108 5.48 -5.25 38.50
C ASP A 108 4.15 -5.87 38.06
N ALA A 109 4.21 -6.82 37.11
CA ALA A 109 3.04 -7.55 36.62
C ALA A 109 2.40 -8.43 37.68
N MET A 110 3.19 -9.14 38.50
CA MET A 110 2.66 -9.99 39.57
C MET A 110 2.05 -9.18 40.72
N SER A 111 2.64 -8.02 41.03
CA SER A 111 2.07 -7.07 41.99
C SER A 111 0.71 -6.54 41.51
N ALA A 112 0.59 -6.24 40.21
CA ALA A 112 -0.69 -5.87 39.62
C ALA A 112 -1.70 -7.05 39.57
N ALA A 113 -1.21 -8.28 39.37
CA ALA A 113 -2.05 -9.48 39.36
C ALA A 113 -2.61 -9.83 40.74
N ASP A 114 -1.91 -9.47 41.83
CA ASP A 114 -2.41 -9.63 43.20
C ASP A 114 -3.65 -8.78 43.49
N ALA A 115 -3.86 -7.69 42.73
CA ALA A 115 -5.04 -6.84 42.83
C ALA A 115 -6.23 -7.29 41.97
N LEU A 116 -6.11 -8.37 41.18
CA LEU A 116 -7.18 -8.84 40.31
C LEU A 116 -8.25 -9.61 41.10
N GLU A 117 -9.50 -9.23 40.89
CA GLU A 117 -10.66 -9.97 41.40
C GLU A 117 -11.04 -11.10 40.43
N GLY A 118 -11.23 -12.32 40.95
CA GLY A 118 -11.61 -13.49 40.17
C GLY A 118 -10.46 -14.25 39.49
N PRO A 119 -10.78 -15.33 38.74
CA PRO A 119 -9.80 -16.17 38.05
C PRO A 119 -9.16 -15.42 36.87
N TYR A 120 -7.85 -15.57 36.69
CA TYR A 120 -7.13 -14.81 35.67
C TYR A 120 -6.03 -15.60 34.97
N MET A 121 -5.63 -15.09 33.81
CA MET A 121 -4.40 -15.45 33.11
C MET A 121 -3.69 -14.20 32.63
N VAL A 122 -2.36 -14.14 32.80
CA VAL A 122 -1.47 -13.10 32.27
C VAL A 122 -0.61 -13.68 31.15
N TYR A 123 -0.67 -13.09 29.95
CA TYR A 123 0.17 -13.42 28.81
C TYR A 123 1.43 -12.53 28.79
N LEU A 124 2.61 -13.16 28.78
CA LEU A 124 3.91 -12.46 28.84
C LEU A 124 4.58 -12.31 27.46
N GLY A 125 4.10 -13.05 26.45
CA GLY A 125 4.70 -13.15 25.13
C GLY A 125 4.38 -11.98 24.19
N CYS A 126 5.10 -11.93 23.07
CA CYS A 126 4.95 -10.87 22.06
C CYS A 126 3.88 -11.15 20.99
N GLY A 127 3.25 -12.33 21.00
CA GLY A 127 2.04 -12.62 20.23
C GLY A 127 2.13 -12.36 18.72
N ASP A 128 3.28 -12.61 18.09
CA ASP A 128 3.58 -12.27 16.69
C ASP A 128 3.56 -10.74 16.44
N ASN A 129 4.16 -9.97 17.36
CA ASN A 129 4.15 -8.51 17.38
C ASN A 129 2.74 -7.89 17.41
N LYS A 130 1.74 -8.57 17.98
CA LYS A 130 0.41 -7.99 18.22
C LYS A 130 0.49 -7.12 19.48
N HIS A 131 -0.07 -5.92 19.44
CA HIS A 131 -0.01 -4.96 20.54
C HIS A 131 -1.42 -4.58 20.98
N VAL A 132 -1.69 -4.65 22.28
CA VAL A 132 -2.98 -4.25 22.87
C VAL A 132 -2.96 -2.74 23.10
N ARG A 133 -3.85 -2.02 22.41
CA ARG A 133 -4.06 -0.58 22.63
C ARG A 133 -5.18 -0.40 23.65
N SER A 134 -4.88 -0.49 24.95
CA SER A 134 -5.83 0.02 25.94
C SER A 134 -5.41 1.37 26.50
N ALA A 135 -6.35 2.32 26.41
CA ALA A 135 -6.28 3.68 26.90
C ALA A 135 -6.82 3.84 28.33
N ALA A 136 -7.15 2.75 29.02
CA ALA A 136 -7.95 2.84 30.26
C ALA A 136 -7.14 3.21 31.52
N ASN A 137 -5.85 2.86 31.61
CA ASN A 137 -5.00 3.28 32.72
C ASN A 137 -3.51 3.28 32.34
N PRO A 138 -2.86 4.44 32.12
CA PRO A 138 -1.45 4.50 31.73
C PRO A 138 -0.47 4.01 32.80
N GLU A 139 -0.91 3.67 34.01
CA GLU A 139 0.00 3.26 35.10
C GLU A 139 0.06 1.75 35.35
N SER A 140 -0.92 0.96 34.88
CA SER A 140 -0.89 -0.50 35.10
C SER A 140 -0.03 -1.24 34.06
N PRO A 141 0.83 -2.19 34.47
CA PRO A 141 1.59 -3.05 33.56
C PRO A 141 0.70 -4.11 32.87
N LEU A 142 -0.48 -4.37 33.42
CA LEU A 142 -1.47 -5.32 32.91
C LEU A 142 -2.56 -4.59 32.13
N VAL A 143 -2.91 -5.15 30.99
CA VAL A 143 -4.01 -4.66 30.16
C VAL A 143 -5.00 -5.78 29.92
N LEU A 144 -6.28 -5.54 30.22
CA LEU A 144 -7.33 -6.50 29.86
C LEU A 144 -7.34 -6.66 28.33
N ALA A 145 -7.22 -7.90 27.87
CA ALA A 145 -7.09 -8.20 26.46
C ALA A 145 -8.37 -7.85 25.70
N ASP A 146 -8.28 -6.95 24.72
CA ASP A 146 -9.33 -6.69 23.73
C ASP A 146 -9.25 -7.67 22.54
N MET A 147 -8.26 -8.57 22.56
CA MET A 147 -7.90 -9.48 21.48
C MET A 147 -7.70 -10.92 22.00
N PRO A 148 -8.00 -11.96 21.20
CA PRO A 148 -7.80 -13.35 21.61
C PRO A 148 -6.33 -13.71 21.85
N LEU A 149 -6.04 -14.55 22.88
CA LEU A 149 -4.70 -15.04 23.28
C LEU A 149 -3.86 -15.55 22.08
N PRO A 150 -2.82 -14.88 21.61
CA PRO A 150 -2.21 -15.15 20.31
C PRO A 150 -1.36 -16.43 20.26
N ALA A 151 -0.81 -16.84 21.40
CA ALA A 151 -0.03 -18.05 21.60
C ALA A 151 -0.04 -18.40 23.11
N ALA A 152 0.43 -19.60 23.48
CA ALA A 152 0.53 -20.08 24.85
C ALA A 152 1.99 -20.24 25.33
N ASP A 153 2.92 -19.53 24.67
CA ASP A 153 4.37 -19.65 24.81
C ASP A 153 4.91 -19.19 26.18
N ALA A 154 4.25 -18.20 26.80
CA ALA A 154 4.58 -17.76 28.16
C ALA A 154 3.36 -17.18 28.87
N ILE A 155 2.82 -17.92 29.85
CA ILE A 155 1.59 -17.56 30.56
C ILE A 155 1.73 -17.74 32.07
N VAL A 156 1.05 -16.89 32.83
CA VAL A 156 0.80 -17.07 34.27
C VAL A 156 -0.69 -17.25 34.48
N PHE A 157 -1.10 -18.17 35.33
CA PHE A 157 -2.50 -18.29 35.74
C PHE A 157 -2.63 -18.68 37.20
N ASP A 158 -3.78 -18.36 37.79
CA ASP A 158 -4.10 -18.74 39.17
C ASP A 158 -4.80 -20.09 39.27
N GLN A 159 -4.84 -20.65 40.48
CA GLN A 159 -5.45 -21.96 40.73
C GLN A 159 -6.91 -22.04 40.30
N ARG A 160 -7.65 -20.93 40.46
CA ARG A 160 -9.08 -20.86 40.10
C ARG A 160 -9.25 -21.00 38.59
N ALA A 161 -8.44 -20.30 37.79
CA ALA A 161 -8.43 -20.48 36.35
C ALA A 161 -8.07 -21.92 35.95
N ALA A 162 -7.09 -22.54 36.62
CA ALA A 162 -6.71 -23.93 36.36
C ALA A 162 -7.88 -24.91 36.61
N ARG A 163 -8.57 -24.79 37.75
CA ARG A 163 -9.73 -25.62 38.10
C ARG A 163 -10.87 -25.48 37.09
N LEU A 164 -11.21 -24.25 36.73
CA LEU A 164 -12.25 -23.96 35.75
C LEU A 164 -11.92 -24.54 34.36
N ARG A 165 -10.64 -24.49 33.93
CA ARG A 165 -10.21 -25.12 32.68
C ARG A 165 -10.28 -26.65 32.73
N LEU A 166 -9.96 -27.26 33.87
CA LEU A 166 -10.13 -28.70 34.07
C LEU A 166 -11.61 -29.11 34.00
N ASP A 167 -12.49 -28.36 34.64
CA ASP A 167 -13.94 -28.58 34.56
C ASP A 167 -14.45 -28.45 33.11
N TYR A 168 -13.91 -27.49 32.36
CA TYR A 168 -14.23 -27.29 30.95
C TYR A 168 -13.89 -28.51 30.08
N VAL A 169 -12.67 -29.05 30.22
CA VAL A 169 -12.20 -30.21 29.43
C VAL A 169 -12.75 -31.54 29.93
N ALA A 170 -13.18 -31.64 31.20
CA ALA A 170 -13.84 -32.84 31.71
C ALA A 170 -15.20 -33.10 31.04
N GLN A 171 -15.86 -32.05 30.55
CA GLN A 171 -17.19 -32.13 29.95
C GLN A 171 -17.17 -32.17 28.42
N ARG A 172 -16.01 -32.00 27.78
CA ARG A 172 -15.90 -31.80 26.32
C ARG A 172 -14.68 -32.50 25.75
N ARG A 173 -14.87 -33.14 24.60
CA ARG A 173 -13.75 -33.62 23.79
C ARG A 173 -13.07 -32.48 23.06
N ILE A 174 -11.74 -32.48 23.03
CA ILE A 174 -10.93 -31.39 22.51
C ILE A 174 -10.82 -31.49 20.99
N THR A 175 -10.99 -30.36 20.30
CA THR A 175 -10.84 -30.24 18.83
C THR A 175 -9.88 -29.13 18.41
N ARG A 176 -9.29 -28.42 19.38
CA ARG A 176 -8.52 -27.20 19.16
C ARG A 176 -7.11 -27.30 19.76
N PRO A 177 -6.11 -26.63 19.17
CA PRO A 177 -4.76 -26.55 19.75
C PRO A 177 -4.77 -25.73 21.05
N ALA A 178 -3.69 -25.81 21.84
CA ALA A 178 -3.67 -25.32 23.22
C ALA A 178 -4.06 -23.84 23.39
N ASP A 179 -3.57 -22.96 22.52
CA ASP A 179 -3.89 -21.53 22.54
C ASP A 179 -5.39 -21.28 22.28
N TRP A 180 -5.98 -21.99 21.32
CA TRP A 180 -7.41 -21.91 21.01
C TRP A 180 -8.28 -22.55 22.07
N LEU A 181 -7.85 -23.67 22.64
CA LEU A 181 -8.53 -24.34 23.74
C LEU A 181 -8.62 -23.40 24.95
N MET A 182 -7.52 -22.73 25.32
CA MET A 182 -7.53 -21.75 26.41
C MET A 182 -8.45 -20.58 26.12
N ARG A 183 -8.49 -20.04 24.89
CA ARG A 183 -9.44 -18.97 24.53
C ARG A 183 -10.89 -19.39 24.75
N GLU A 184 -11.24 -20.59 24.29
CA GLU A 184 -12.61 -21.10 24.36
C GLU A 184 -13.01 -21.42 25.80
N ALA A 185 -12.12 -22.08 26.55
CA ALA A 185 -12.32 -22.39 27.95
C ALA A 185 -12.43 -21.11 28.80
N ASP A 186 -11.51 -20.16 28.63
CA ASP A 186 -11.49 -18.93 29.41
C ASP A 186 -12.73 -18.07 29.16
N ALA A 187 -13.12 -17.93 27.89
CA ALA A 187 -14.34 -17.19 27.53
C ALA A 187 -15.61 -17.86 28.11
N THR A 188 -15.67 -19.20 28.10
CA THR A 188 -16.83 -19.93 28.61
C THR A 188 -16.91 -19.93 30.13
N MET A 189 -15.76 -20.04 30.80
CA MET A 189 -15.69 -20.16 32.26
C MET A 189 -15.52 -18.80 32.97
N GLY A 190 -15.47 -17.70 32.22
CA GLY A 190 -15.33 -16.35 32.78
C GLY A 190 -13.95 -16.04 33.36
N ILE A 191 -12.88 -16.59 32.77
CA ILE A 191 -11.49 -16.32 33.16
C ILE A 191 -10.98 -15.07 32.45
N ALA A 192 -10.53 -14.07 33.22
CA ALA A 192 -10.04 -12.82 32.65
C ALA A 192 -8.63 -12.99 32.03
N GLN A 193 -8.49 -12.62 30.75
CA GLN A 193 -7.19 -12.64 30.06
C GLN A 193 -6.55 -11.24 30.06
N HIS A 194 -5.39 -11.13 30.68
CA HIS A 194 -4.58 -9.91 30.73
C HIS A 194 -3.29 -10.09 29.93
N TRP A 195 -2.84 -9.04 29.26
CA TRP A 195 -1.56 -9.03 28.55
C TRP A 195 -0.63 -8.01 29.19
N LEU A 196 0.67 -8.25 29.10
CA LEU A 196 1.64 -7.22 29.40
C LEU A 196 1.58 -6.11 28.36
N ARG A 197 1.67 -4.86 28.84
CA ARG A 197 1.84 -3.70 27.95
C ARG A 197 3.14 -3.79 27.13
N GLN A 198 4.21 -4.25 27.78
CA GLN A 198 5.49 -4.50 27.15
C GLN A 198 5.78 -6.01 27.23
N PRO A 199 5.75 -6.74 26.12
CA PRO A 199 6.03 -8.17 26.14
C PRO A 199 7.50 -8.39 26.52
N ILE A 200 7.74 -9.35 27.40
CA ILE A 200 9.08 -9.67 27.93
C ILE A 200 9.56 -11.06 27.53
N VAL A 201 8.75 -11.77 26.74
CA VAL A 201 9.10 -13.07 26.17
C VAL A 201 8.91 -13.04 24.64
N GLU A 202 9.93 -13.47 23.91
CA GLU A 202 9.87 -13.71 22.46
C GLU A 202 9.89 -15.21 22.15
N GLN A 203 9.15 -15.62 21.13
CA GLN A 203 9.13 -17.02 20.66
C GLN A 203 10.24 -17.29 19.64
N GLY A 204 11.21 -18.15 19.99
CA GLY A 204 12.38 -18.46 19.16
C GLY A 204 12.07 -19.16 17.82
N SER A 205 10.97 -19.90 17.72
CA SER A 205 10.52 -20.45 16.43
C SER A 205 9.93 -19.39 15.48
N MET A 206 9.56 -18.21 15.98
CA MET A 206 9.03 -17.10 15.18
C MET A 206 10.12 -16.17 14.66
N ASN A 207 11.19 -15.96 15.41
CA ASN A 207 12.32 -15.10 14.98
C ASN A 207 13.36 -15.84 14.11
N GLY A 208 13.15 -17.14 13.86
CA GLY A 208 13.99 -17.97 12.98
C GLY A 208 15.16 -18.68 13.67
N ARG A 209 15.26 -18.59 15.01
CA ARG A 209 16.29 -19.28 15.80
C ARG A 209 16.06 -20.80 15.87
N PHE A 210 14.80 -21.23 15.97
CA PHE A 210 14.42 -22.65 15.90
C PHE A 210 13.52 -22.94 14.69
N ALA A 211 13.53 -24.19 14.21
CA ALA A 211 12.57 -24.63 13.20
C ALA A 211 11.16 -24.73 13.82
N SER A 212 10.15 -24.23 13.10
CA SER A 212 8.74 -24.40 13.48
C SER A 212 8.32 -25.85 13.26
N VAL A 213 8.02 -26.60 14.32
CA VAL A 213 7.58 -28.01 14.23
C VAL A 213 6.06 -28.12 14.10
N LEU A 214 5.31 -27.16 14.65
CA LEU A 214 3.84 -27.21 14.71
C LEU A 214 3.15 -26.55 13.50
N ASP A 215 3.72 -25.48 12.91
CA ASP A 215 3.13 -24.79 11.75
C ASP A 215 3.72 -25.27 10.42
N ARG A 216 2.98 -26.16 9.72
CA ARG A 216 3.33 -26.68 8.38
C ARG A 216 3.56 -25.58 7.33
N LYS A 217 2.96 -24.39 7.47
CA LYS A 217 3.15 -23.26 6.52
C LYS A 217 4.49 -22.58 6.74
N ARG A 218 4.99 -22.56 7.98
CA ARG A 218 6.31 -22.04 8.35
C ARG A 218 7.42 -23.05 8.05
N MET A 219 7.17 -24.35 8.18
CA MET A 219 8.11 -25.40 7.76
C MET A 219 8.56 -25.28 6.29
N ARG A 220 7.67 -24.82 5.40
CA ARG A 220 7.97 -24.64 3.96
C ARG A 220 8.82 -23.40 3.64
N ARG A 221 9.09 -22.53 4.61
CA ARG A 221 9.79 -21.25 4.39
C ARG A 221 11.12 -21.27 5.17
N GLY A 222 12.24 -20.98 4.50
CA GLY A 222 13.58 -21.06 5.09
C GLY A 222 13.79 -20.09 6.27
N ARG A 223 14.74 -20.41 7.16
CA ARG A 223 15.01 -19.65 8.40
C ARG A 223 15.29 -18.16 8.15
N ALA A 224 16.06 -17.85 7.10
CA ALA A 224 16.38 -16.48 6.70
C ALA A 224 15.13 -15.65 6.32
N TRP A 225 14.13 -16.29 5.69
CA TRP A 225 12.88 -15.64 5.35
C TRP A 225 12.04 -15.30 6.59
N SER A 226 11.97 -16.22 7.56
CA SER A 226 11.27 -15.98 8.82
C SER A 226 11.93 -14.86 9.61
N TRP A 227 13.27 -14.81 9.65
CA TRP A 227 14.03 -13.74 10.27
C TRP A 227 13.78 -12.37 9.60
N LEU A 228 13.90 -12.29 8.25
CA LEU A 228 13.65 -11.06 7.49
C LEU A 228 12.22 -10.56 7.66
N ARG A 229 11.24 -11.48 7.58
CA ARG A 229 9.83 -11.16 7.76
C ARG A 229 9.56 -10.65 9.17
N PHE A 230 10.10 -11.31 10.21
CA PHE A 230 9.89 -10.89 11.60
C PHE A 230 10.43 -9.47 11.84
N ARG A 231 11.63 -9.16 11.34
CA ARG A 231 12.20 -7.81 11.43
C ARG A 231 11.40 -6.80 10.61
N TRP A 232 10.94 -7.18 9.43
CA TRP A 232 10.07 -6.34 8.59
C TRP A 232 8.74 -6.05 9.27
N ASP A 233 8.05 -7.07 9.82
CA ASP A 233 6.76 -6.91 10.48
C ASP A 233 6.91 -6.11 11.78
N ARG A 234 8.00 -6.31 12.55
CA ARG A 234 8.37 -5.48 13.72
C ARG A 234 8.59 -4.03 13.32
N TRP A 235 9.48 -3.78 12.35
CA TRP A 235 9.74 -2.43 11.84
C TRP A 235 8.46 -1.78 11.33
N ARG A 236 7.68 -2.49 10.50
CA ARG A 236 6.42 -2.02 9.91
C ARG A 236 5.41 -1.62 10.97
N ARG A 237 5.15 -2.48 11.97
CA ARG A 237 4.15 -2.21 13.00
C ARG A 237 4.61 -1.10 13.96
N GLN A 238 5.91 -0.99 14.24
CA GLN A 238 6.49 0.09 15.04
C GLN A 238 6.52 1.45 14.31
N THR A 239 6.75 1.46 12.99
CA THR A 239 6.91 2.71 12.21
C THR A 239 5.64 3.20 11.53
N LEU A 240 4.75 2.31 11.09
CA LEU A 240 3.55 2.63 10.31
C LEU A 240 2.25 2.36 11.08
N GLY A 241 2.31 1.75 12.27
CA GLY A 241 1.16 1.32 13.05
C GLY A 241 0.48 0.04 12.53
N ALA A 242 -0.34 -0.60 13.36
CA ALA A 242 -1.15 -1.76 12.97
C ALA A 242 -2.29 -1.36 12.01
N LEU A 243 -2.64 -2.23 11.05
CA LEU A 243 -3.73 -1.94 10.12
C LEU A 243 -5.09 -2.04 10.81
N PRO A 244 -6.07 -1.19 10.45
CA PRO A 244 -7.45 -1.30 10.91
C PRO A 244 -8.15 -2.64 10.70
N ASP A 245 -7.62 -3.49 9.83
CA ASP A 245 -8.18 -4.79 9.45
C ASP A 245 -7.55 -5.96 10.23
N GLU A 246 -6.58 -5.66 11.11
CA GLU A 246 -5.93 -6.66 11.98
C GLU A 246 -6.64 -6.81 13.35
N SER A 247 -7.66 -5.99 13.64
CA SER A 247 -8.43 -5.99 14.91
C SER A 247 -9.76 -6.73 14.85
N VAL A 248 -10.05 -7.47 13.78
CA VAL A 248 -11.28 -8.27 13.63
C VAL A 248 -10.90 -9.75 13.53
N PRO A 249 -11.36 -10.63 14.43
CA PRO A 249 -11.07 -12.05 14.35
C PRO A 249 -11.65 -12.63 13.06
N ARG A 250 -10.77 -13.17 12.20
CA ARG A 250 -11.18 -13.86 10.97
C ARG A 250 -11.66 -15.27 11.32
N VAL A 251 -12.97 -15.52 11.20
CA VAL A 251 -13.60 -16.83 11.35
C VAL A 251 -13.05 -17.81 10.31
N GLU A 252 -12.66 -19.01 10.74
CA GLU A 252 -11.70 -19.90 10.05
C GLU A 252 -12.31 -20.81 8.97
N VAL A 253 -13.54 -20.57 8.50
CA VAL A 253 -14.29 -21.53 7.65
C VAL A 253 -14.17 -21.24 6.13
N ALA A 254 -13.55 -20.13 5.68
CA ALA A 254 -13.50 -19.71 4.26
C ALA A 254 -12.08 -19.68 3.59
N HIS A 255 -11.15 -20.51 4.05
CA HIS A 255 -9.72 -20.24 3.96
C HIS A 255 -8.97 -20.39 2.62
N SER A 256 -9.41 -21.21 1.66
CA SER A 256 -8.65 -21.39 0.41
C SER A 256 -8.90 -20.26 -0.59
N GLN A 257 -10.17 -19.87 -0.76
CA GLN A 257 -10.58 -18.83 -1.69
C GLN A 257 -10.14 -17.43 -1.24
N GLN A 258 -10.30 -17.12 0.05
CA GLN A 258 -9.88 -15.82 0.59
C GLN A 258 -8.36 -15.63 0.55
N ARG A 259 -7.57 -16.68 0.81
CA ARG A 259 -6.11 -16.63 0.68
C ARG A 259 -5.64 -16.45 -0.76
N ARG A 260 -6.31 -17.12 -1.72
CA ARG A 260 -6.04 -16.94 -3.15
C ARG A 260 -6.36 -15.52 -3.58
N ASP A 261 -7.48 -14.98 -3.12
CA ASP A 261 -7.89 -13.59 -3.39
C ASP A 261 -6.88 -12.57 -2.84
N ASP A 262 -6.50 -12.71 -1.57
CA ASP A 262 -5.51 -11.84 -0.93
C ASP A 262 -4.16 -11.86 -1.68
N TRP A 263 -3.68 -13.04 -2.09
CA TRP A 263 -2.44 -13.19 -2.84
C TRP A 263 -2.56 -12.56 -4.23
N ALA A 264 -3.61 -12.90 -4.98
CA ALA A 264 -3.84 -12.42 -6.34
C ALA A 264 -3.92 -10.89 -6.39
N LEU A 265 -4.68 -10.29 -5.47
CA LEU A 265 -4.82 -8.83 -5.39
C LEU A 265 -3.54 -8.14 -4.90
N LYS A 266 -2.76 -8.76 -4.01
CA LYS A 266 -1.45 -8.23 -3.62
C LYS A 266 -0.50 -8.22 -4.82
N THR A 267 -0.46 -9.29 -5.61
CA THR A 267 0.32 -9.38 -6.85
C THR A 267 -0.13 -8.29 -7.83
N ALA A 268 -1.44 -8.11 -8.04
CA ALA A 268 -1.98 -7.08 -8.92
C ALA A 268 -1.56 -5.66 -8.48
N ARG A 269 -1.58 -5.35 -7.17
CA ARG A 269 -1.16 -4.02 -6.66
C ARG A 269 0.33 -3.75 -6.84
N VAL A 270 1.19 -4.75 -6.60
CA VAL A 270 2.63 -4.62 -6.85
C VAL A 270 2.89 -4.43 -8.33
N ALA A 271 2.24 -5.24 -9.18
CA ALA A 271 2.30 -5.09 -10.61
C ALA A 271 1.82 -3.69 -11.08
N ALA A 272 0.76 -3.14 -10.49
CA ALA A 272 0.31 -1.77 -10.77
C ALA A 272 1.39 -0.72 -10.45
N ALA A 273 2.11 -0.85 -9.33
CA ALA A 273 3.26 0.01 -9.03
C ALA A 273 4.37 -0.13 -10.08
N MET A 274 4.64 -1.37 -10.53
CA MET A 274 5.62 -1.64 -11.58
C MET A 274 5.19 -1.12 -12.97
N VAL A 275 3.89 -1.05 -13.27
CA VAL A 275 3.38 -0.37 -14.48
C VAL A 275 3.70 1.12 -14.41
N ALA A 276 3.41 1.76 -13.27
CA ALA A 276 3.69 3.18 -13.08
C ALA A 276 5.19 3.48 -13.19
N ILE A 277 6.04 2.64 -12.59
CA ILE A 277 7.49 2.76 -12.68
C ILE A 277 8.00 2.50 -14.11
N GLY A 278 7.55 1.40 -14.72
CA GLY A 278 7.91 1.02 -16.09
C GLY A 278 7.53 2.08 -17.11
N SER A 279 6.48 2.86 -16.86
CA SER A 279 6.04 3.91 -17.79
C SER A 279 7.14 4.94 -18.10
N PHE A 280 8.05 5.22 -17.17
CA PHE A 280 9.16 6.16 -17.36
C PHE A 280 10.54 5.50 -17.42
N THR A 281 10.69 4.25 -16.97
CA THR A 281 11.97 3.51 -17.05
C THR A 281 12.08 2.59 -18.27
N GLY A 282 10.99 1.94 -18.70
CA GLY A 282 11.03 0.96 -19.79
C GLY A 282 9.67 0.36 -20.16
N ALA A 283 9.33 0.35 -21.45
CA ALA A 283 7.99 -0.09 -21.91
C ALA A 283 7.81 -1.60 -21.77
N ALA A 284 8.89 -2.38 -21.87
CA ALA A 284 8.86 -3.81 -21.61
C ALA A 284 8.41 -4.09 -20.17
N LEU A 285 8.98 -3.39 -19.19
CA LEU A 285 8.58 -3.50 -17.79
C LEU A 285 7.11 -3.09 -17.61
N ALA A 286 6.69 -1.96 -18.20
CA ALA A 286 5.30 -1.50 -18.10
C ALA A 286 4.31 -2.52 -18.69
N ASN A 287 4.58 -3.07 -19.87
CA ASN A 287 3.68 -4.03 -20.53
C ASN A 287 3.65 -5.39 -19.81
N ILE A 288 4.81 -5.93 -19.40
CA ILE A 288 4.87 -7.18 -18.64
C ILE A 288 4.14 -7.02 -17.31
N ALA A 289 4.38 -5.91 -16.59
CA ALA A 289 3.70 -5.63 -15.34
C ALA A 289 2.18 -5.44 -15.55
N ALA A 290 1.75 -4.81 -16.63
CA ALA A 290 0.33 -4.67 -16.94
C ALA A 290 -0.32 -6.04 -17.23
N GLY A 291 0.37 -6.92 -17.95
CA GLY A 291 -0.06 -8.30 -18.17
C GLY A 291 -0.18 -9.08 -16.86
N VAL A 292 0.84 -9.03 -16.00
CA VAL A 292 0.80 -9.66 -14.67
C VAL A 292 -0.32 -9.09 -13.80
N MET A 293 -0.53 -7.77 -13.83
CA MET A 293 -1.60 -7.10 -13.11
C MET A 293 -2.97 -7.62 -13.55
N LEU A 294 -3.19 -7.71 -14.87
CA LEU A 294 -4.44 -8.21 -15.46
C LEU A 294 -4.68 -9.68 -15.11
N LEU A 295 -3.69 -10.54 -15.30
CA LEU A 295 -3.81 -11.97 -15.00
C LEU A 295 -4.05 -12.22 -13.51
N ALA A 296 -3.32 -11.50 -12.64
CA ALA A 296 -3.52 -11.60 -11.20
C ALA A 296 -4.89 -11.07 -10.78
N PHE A 297 -5.38 -9.98 -11.38
CA PHE A 297 -6.71 -9.46 -11.10
C PHE A 297 -7.82 -10.42 -11.56
N LEU A 298 -7.72 -10.96 -12.77
CA LEU A 298 -8.70 -11.91 -13.31
C LEU A 298 -8.68 -13.24 -12.55
N GLY A 299 -7.52 -13.66 -12.05
CA GLY A 299 -7.36 -14.85 -11.21
C GLY A 299 -7.84 -14.69 -9.76
N ALA A 300 -8.19 -13.47 -9.33
CA ALA A 300 -8.74 -13.22 -8.01
C ALA A 300 -10.21 -13.68 -7.94
N PRO A 301 -10.60 -14.57 -7.00
CA PRO A 301 -12.00 -15.00 -6.88
C PRO A 301 -13.02 -13.86 -6.73
N SER A 302 -12.62 -12.73 -6.16
CA SER A 302 -13.47 -11.54 -6.01
C SER A 302 -13.53 -10.62 -7.24
N CYS A 303 -12.88 -10.96 -8.36
CA CYS A 303 -12.70 -10.07 -9.52
C CYS A 303 -14.03 -9.50 -10.04
N TRP A 304 -15.05 -10.35 -10.23
CA TRP A 304 -16.37 -9.93 -10.70
C TRP A 304 -17.07 -8.99 -9.73
N GLN A 305 -16.95 -9.24 -8.42
CA GLN A 305 -17.50 -8.36 -7.40
C GLN A 305 -16.83 -6.98 -7.45
N ARG A 306 -15.51 -6.94 -7.66
CA ARG A 306 -14.73 -5.70 -7.78
C ARG A 306 -15.01 -4.92 -9.05
N ILE A 307 -15.18 -5.62 -10.18
CA ILE A 307 -15.63 -5.03 -11.44
C ILE A 307 -17.00 -4.37 -11.22
N ARG A 308 -17.99 -5.11 -10.70
CA ARG A 308 -19.33 -4.57 -10.40
C ARG A 308 -19.27 -3.34 -9.49
N ARG A 309 -18.44 -3.37 -8.44
CA ARG A 309 -18.23 -2.20 -7.56
C ARG A 309 -17.66 -1.01 -8.32
N THR A 310 -16.70 -1.22 -9.20
CA THR A 310 -16.07 -0.14 -9.98
C THR A 310 -17.04 0.50 -10.96
N TRP A 311 -17.91 -0.32 -11.57
CA TRP A 311 -19.03 0.16 -12.40
C TRP A 311 -20.03 1.06 -11.65
N THR A 312 -20.10 1.01 -10.32
CA THR A 312 -20.95 1.94 -9.54
C THR A 312 -20.25 3.24 -9.18
N GLN A 313 -18.96 3.37 -9.47
CA GLN A 313 -18.18 4.58 -9.17
C GLN A 313 -18.30 5.58 -10.34
N PRO A 314 -18.49 6.89 -10.08
CA PRO A 314 -18.59 7.91 -11.13
C PRO A 314 -17.42 7.88 -12.12
N LEU A 315 -16.18 7.76 -11.60
CA LEU A 315 -15.00 7.68 -12.47
C LEU A 315 -14.96 6.37 -13.28
N GLY A 316 -15.38 5.24 -12.69
CA GLY A 316 -15.43 3.95 -13.37
C GLY A 316 -16.41 3.95 -14.54
N THR A 317 -17.61 4.51 -14.35
CA THR A 317 -18.60 4.66 -15.44
C THR A 317 -18.11 5.58 -16.54
N ALA A 318 -17.51 6.71 -16.19
CA ALA A 318 -17.05 7.69 -17.17
C ALA A 318 -15.89 7.16 -18.02
N VAL A 319 -14.99 6.35 -17.45
CA VAL A 319 -13.94 5.63 -18.19
C VAL A 319 -14.53 4.73 -19.27
N ILE A 320 -15.49 3.88 -18.91
CA ILE A 320 -16.08 2.95 -19.88
C ILE A 320 -16.92 3.68 -20.92
N ALA A 321 -17.67 4.72 -20.53
CA ALA A 321 -18.42 5.53 -21.46
C ALA A 321 -17.52 6.24 -22.48
N PHE A 322 -16.39 6.82 -22.04
CA PHE A 322 -15.43 7.46 -22.94
C PHE A 322 -14.83 6.45 -23.93
N LEU A 323 -14.42 5.26 -23.46
CA LEU A 323 -13.95 4.19 -24.34
C LEU A 323 -15.02 3.68 -25.30
N GLY A 324 -16.28 3.66 -24.87
CA GLY A 324 -17.43 3.31 -25.70
C GLY A 324 -17.69 4.35 -26.81
N VAL A 325 -17.56 5.64 -26.51
CA VAL A 325 -17.65 6.71 -27.51
C VAL A 325 -16.51 6.63 -28.52
N LEU A 326 -15.28 6.37 -28.06
CA LEU A 326 -14.15 6.14 -28.96
C LEU A 326 -14.37 4.92 -29.86
N LEU A 327 -14.93 3.84 -29.32
CA LEU A 327 -15.25 2.64 -30.11
C LEU A 327 -16.36 2.92 -31.13
N LEU A 328 -17.41 3.65 -30.73
CA LEU A 328 -18.48 4.05 -31.64
C LEU A 328 -17.93 4.89 -32.79
N ALA A 329 -16.98 5.79 -32.50
CA ALA A 329 -16.31 6.62 -33.50
C ALA A 329 -15.41 5.87 -34.48
N THR A 330 -15.13 4.57 -34.28
CA THR A 330 -14.48 3.77 -35.32
C THR A 330 -15.42 3.45 -36.49
N LEU A 331 -16.74 3.53 -36.29
CA LEU A 331 -17.74 3.17 -37.31
C LEU A 331 -17.80 4.13 -38.51
N TRP A 332 -17.43 5.40 -38.30
CA TRP A 332 -17.34 6.42 -39.36
C TRP A 332 -15.91 6.89 -39.62
N SER A 333 -14.92 6.10 -39.21
CA SER A 333 -13.52 6.42 -39.47
C SER A 333 -13.21 6.36 -40.96
N THR A 334 -12.47 7.34 -41.44
CA THR A 334 -12.06 7.41 -42.86
C THR A 334 -10.90 6.47 -43.21
N VAL A 335 -10.31 5.80 -42.21
CA VAL A 335 -9.25 4.81 -42.40
C VAL A 335 -9.80 3.38 -42.34
N PRO A 336 -9.10 2.38 -42.89
CA PRO A 336 -9.51 0.98 -42.79
C PRO A 336 -9.82 0.57 -41.34
N TRP A 337 -10.81 -0.32 -41.17
CA TRP A 337 -11.29 -0.72 -39.84
C TRP A 337 -10.18 -1.27 -38.92
N ARG A 338 -9.15 -1.92 -39.49
CA ARG A 338 -7.99 -2.42 -38.73
C ARG A 338 -7.19 -1.29 -38.10
N ASP A 339 -6.96 -0.21 -38.85
CA ASP A 339 -6.21 0.96 -38.39
C ASP A 339 -7.01 1.77 -37.37
N ALA A 340 -8.33 1.88 -37.58
CA ALA A 340 -9.25 2.49 -36.62
C ALA A 340 -9.26 1.74 -35.27
N LEU A 341 -9.34 0.40 -35.30
CA LEU A 341 -9.24 -0.42 -34.08
C LEU A 341 -7.86 -0.35 -33.44
N ALA A 342 -6.78 -0.34 -34.23
CA ALA A 342 -5.43 -0.16 -33.70
C ALA A 342 -5.29 1.19 -32.98
N ALA A 343 -5.82 2.27 -33.56
CA ALA A 343 -5.87 3.58 -32.92
C ALA A 343 -6.71 3.56 -31.62
N TRP A 344 -7.85 2.87 -31.62
CA TRP A 344 -8.67 2.67 -30.41
C TRP A 344 -7.90 1.94 -29.31
N THR A 345 -7.12 0.89 -29.63
CA THR A 345 -6.28 0.19 -28.64
C THR A 345 -5.20 1.10 -28.03
N GLY A 346 -4.82 2.20 -28.68
CA GLY A 346 -3.96 3.23 -28.10
C GLY A 346 -4.52 3.85 -26.81
N TRP A 347 -5.84 3.82 -26.64
CA TRP A 347 -6.54 4.34 -25.46
C TRP A 347 -6.68 3.33 -24.32
N ARG A 348 -6.10 2.12 -24.45
CA ARG A 348 -6.23 1.03 -23.46
C ARG A 348 -5.78 1.38 -22.05
N ALA A 349 -4.94 2.41 -21.87
CA ALA A 349 -4.53 2.87 -20.54
C ALA A 349 -5.74 3.29 -19.67
N PHE A 350 -6.83 3.75 -20.27
CA PHE A 350 -8.07 4.04 -19.55
C PHE A 350 -8.68 2.80 -18.88
N LEU A 351 -8.59 1.61 -19.51
CA LEU A 351 -9.01 0.36 -18.86
C LEU A 351 -8.18 0.08 -17.61
N LEU A 352 -6.92 0.50 -17.60
CA LEU A 352 -6.08 0.35 -16.43
C LEU A 352 -6.53 1.28 -15.28
N VAL A 353 -7.04 2.49 -15.54
CA VAL A 353 -7.70 3.32 -14.51
C VAL A 353 -8.82 2.52 -13.84
N PHE A 354 -9.67 1.87 -14.64
CA PHE A 354 -10.79 1.08 -14.15
C PHE A 354 -10.32 -0.06 -13.23
N ILE A 355 -9.30 -0.82 -13.66
CA ILE A 355 -8.77 -1.92 -12.85
C ILE A 355 -8.10 -1.40 -11.57
N THR A 356 -7.31 -0.34 -11.66
CA THR A 356 -6.61 0.23 -10.52
C THR A 356 -7.58 0.77 -9.46
N LEU A 357 -8.71 1.37 -9.86
CA LEU A 357 -9.78 1.79 -8.94
C LEU A 357 -10.36 0.64 -8.12
N SER A 358 -10.27 -0.60 -8.65
CA SER A 358 -10.90 -1.78 -8.07
C SER A 358 -10.01 -2.55 -7.08
N ILE A 359 -8.70 -2.29 -7.07
CA ILE A 359 -7.73 -3.09 -6.28
C ILE A 359 -7.18 -2.35 -5.05
N PHE A 360 -7.24 -1.01 -4.98
CA PHE A 360 -6.70 -0.22 -3.86
C PHE A 360 -7.77 0.14 -2.80
N ASP A 361 -8.20 -0.86 -2.03
CA ASP A 361 -9.28 -0.73 -1.03
C ASP A 361 -8.83 -0.12 0.30
N THR A 362 -7.54 -0.07 0.59
CA THR A 362 -7.05 0.42 1.89
C THR A 362 -5.97 1.47 1.73
N ARG A 363 -5.91 2.40 2.69
CA ARG A 363 -4.89 3.44 2.73
C ARG A 363 -3.47 2.87 2.75
N ALA A 364 -3.25 1.77 3.45
CA ALA A 364 -1.93 1.15 3.52
C ALA A 364 -1.44 0.65 2.17
N GLN A 365 -2.32 0.12 1.33
CA GLN A 365 -1.96 -0.30 -0.04
C GLN A 365 -1.52 0.92 -0.87
N LYS A 366 -2.21 2.05 -0.73
CA LYS A 366 -1.83 3.32 -1.39
C LYS A 366 -0.49 3.84 -0.90
N LEU A 367 -0.22 3.76 0.41
CA LEU A 367 1.07 4.13 1.00
C LEU A 367 2.21 3.25 0.48
N VAL A 368 2.01 1.93 0.37
CA VAL A 368 3.01 1.03 -0.21
C VAL A 368 3.31 1.40 -1.66
N PHE A 369 2.28 1.68 -2.47
CA PHE A 369 2.48 2.16 -3.85
C PHE A 369 3.31 3.45 -3.87
N ALA A 370 2.96 4.44 -3.03
CA ALA A 370 3.67 5.70 -2.96
C ALA A 370 5.14 5.53 -2.56
N VAL A 371 5.44 4.68 -1.56
CA VAL A 371 6.82 4.39 -1.15
C VAL A 371 7.60 3.72 -2.29
N LEU A 372 7.04 2.70 -2.95
CA LEU A 372 7.72 2.03 -4.08
C LEU A 372 8.02 3.01 -5.21
N PHE A 373 7.06 3.86 -5.55
CA PHE A 373 7.23 4.89 -6.58
C PHE A 373 8.32 5.90 -6.20
N VAL A 374 8.25 6.47 -4.99
CA VAL A 374 9.20 7.48 -4.50
C VAL A 374 10.60 6.90 -4.41
N SER A 375 10.77 5.65 -3.97
CA SER A 375 12.08 4.99 -3.91
C SER A 375 12.74 4.91 -5.28
N VAL A 376 12.01 4.45 -6.31
CA VAL A 376 12.56 4.33 -7.67
C VAL A 376 12.77 5.71 -8.31
N ALA A 377 11.83 6.64 -8.13
CA ALA A 377 11.99 8.00 -8.61
C ALA A 377 13.20 8.70 -7.96
N SER A 378 13.45 8.46 -6.67
CA SER A 378 14.62 9.01 -5.96
C SER A 378 15.91 8.43 -6.51
N ALA A 379 15.99 7.11 -6.71
CA ALA A 379 17.14 6.46 -7.32
C ALA A 379 17.42 6.99 -8.73
N ALA A 380 16.37 7.16 -9.56
CA ALA A 380 16.49 7.76 -10.89
C ALA A 380 16.95 9.23 -10.83
N THR A 381 16.50 9.99 -9.82
CA THR A 381 16.93 11.38 -9.63
C THR A 381 18.41 11.47 -9.26
N VAL A 382 18.89 10.59 -8.39
CA VAL A 382 20.30 10.48 -8.05
C VAL A 382 21.12 10.12 -9.29
N ALA A 383 20.71 9.10 -10.04
CA ALA A 383 21.35 8.72 -11.30
C ALA A 383 21.36 9.87 -12.32
N SER A 384 20.29 10.66 -12.39
CA SER A 384 20.18 11.85 -13.23
C SER A 384 21.21 12.91 -12.88
N PHE A 385 21.41 13.20 -11.59
CA PHE A 385 22.45 14.15 -11.16
C PHE A 385 23.86 13.64 -11.42
N PHE A 386 24.13 12.35 -11.17
CA PHE A 386 25.43 11.75 -11.53
C PHE A 386 25.69 11.85 -13.04
N ALA A 387 24.70 11.55 -13.88
CA ALA A 387 24.82 11.67 -15.33
C ALA A 387 24.96 13.12 -15.81
N PHE A 388 24.43 14.10 -15.06
CA PHE A 388 24.58 15.53 -15.34
C PHE A 388 25.99 16.03 -15.02
N ASP A 389 26.57 15.62 -13.89
CA ASP A 389 27.85 16.13 -13.37
C ASP A 389 29.07 15.48 -14.06
N PHE A 390 29.03 14.18 -14.33
CA PHE A 390 30.19 13.44 -14.87
C PHE A 390 30.38 13.51 -16.38
N GLY A 391 29.59 14.31 -17.11
CA GLY A 391 29.72 14.40 -18.57
C GLY A 391 29.52 13.07 -19.33
N ALA A 392 29.05 12.01 -18.64
CA ALA A 392 28.80 10.66 -19.19
C ALA A 392 27.74 10.65 -20.32
N ALA A 393 27.18 11.82 -20.60
CA ALA A 393 26.24 12.14 -21.67
C ALA A 393 26.86 12.25 -23.08
N GLN A 394 28.19 12.18 -23.25
CA GLN A 394 28.79 12.27 -24.59
C GLN A 394 28.93 10.91 -25.31
N GLU A 395 28.98 9.76 -24.61
CA GLU A 395 29.23 8.46 -25.26
C GLU A 395 28.00 7.55 -25.39
N PHE A 396 26.95 7.74 -24.57
CA PHE A 396 25.68 7.05 -24.76
C PHE A 396 24.68 7.96 -25.47
N SER A 397 24.47 7.71 -26.76
CA SER A 397 23.65 8.48 -27.72
C SER A 397 22.21 8.84 -27.29
N ASN A 398 21.72 8.35 -26.14
CA ASN A 398 20.36 8.55 -25.64
C ASN A 398 20.26 9.30 -24.29
N VAL A 399 21.36 9.65 -23.61
CA VAL A 399 21.35 10.31 -22.28
C VAL A 399 21.98 11.70 -22.39
N LYS A 400 21.31 12.63 -23.07
CA LYS A 400 21.81 14.02 -23.14
C LYS A 400 21.53 14.76 -21.83
N GLY A 401 22.56 15.26 -21.15
CA GLY A 401 22.45 16.26 -20.08
C GLY A 401 21.65 15.82 -18.85
N GLY A 402 21.88 14.61 -18.35
CA GLY A 402 21.21 14.11 -17.13
C GLY A 402 19.80 13.56 -17.33
N ILE A 403 19.32 13.43 -18.57
CA ILE A 403 18.02 12.81 -18.85
C ILE A 403 18.16 11.28 -18.86
N VAL A 404 17.83 10.63 -17.74
CA VAL A 404 17.97 9.17 -17.53
C VAL A 404 16.68 8.39 -17.74
N MET A 405 15.56 9.11 -17.83
CA MET A 405 14.27 8.54 -18.25
C MET A 405 14.09 8.74 -19.76
N ARG A 406 13.02 8.18 -20.34
CA ARG A 406 12.81 8.17 -21.81
C ARG A 406 12.99 9.51 -22.52
N ASN A 407 12.56 10.59 -21.90
CA ASN A 407 12.79 11.94 -22.36
C ASN A 407 12.59 12.92 -21.20
N HIS A 408 12.94 14.18 -21.44
CA HIS A 408 12.91 15.26 -20.47
C HIS A 408 11.49 15.59 -19.95
N VAL A 409 10.43 15.41 -20.77
CA VAL A 409 9.03 15.60 -20.36
C VAL A 409 8.56 14.47 -19.43
N THR A 410 8.80 13.22 -19.83
CA THR A 410 8.47 12.03 -19.03
C THR A 410 9.25 12.07 -17.70
N GLN A 411 10.51 12.51 -17.71
CA GLN A 411 11.31 12.72 -16.49
C GLN A 411 10.65 13.74 -15.57
N ALA A 412 10.36 14.95 -16.06
CA ALA A 412 9.70 15.98 -15.27
C ALA A 412 8.38 15.48 -14.66
N MET A 413 7.56 14.79 -15.45
CA MET A 413 6.27 14.27 -15.00
C MET A 413 6.41 13.21 -13.89
N ALA A 414 7.32 12.24 -14.04
CA ALA A 414 7.56 11.22 -13.03
C ALA A 414 8.07 11.84 -11.71
N LEU A 415 8.96 12.82 -11.79
CA LEU A 415 9.50 13.51 -10.61
C LEU A 415 8.49 14.42 -9.92
N ILE A 416 7.57 15.04 -10.67
CA ILE A 416 6.43 15.78 -10.09
C ILE A 416 5.50 14.83 -9.34
N VAL A 417 5.19 13.65 -9.88
CA VAL A 417 4.42 12.61 -9.18
C VAL A 417 5.15 12.16 -7.91
N GLY A 418 6.47 11.92 -8.00
CA GLY A 418 7.30 11.52 -6.86
C GLY A 418 7.36 12.59 -5.76
N THR A 419 7.44 13.86 -6.14
CA THR A 419 7.35 15.00 -5.23
C THR A 419 6.00 15.00 -4.52
N ALA A 420 4.91 14.87 -5.27
CA ALA A 420 3.56 14.87 -4.71
C ALA A 420 3.34 13.71 -3.73
N PHE A 421 3.83 12.50 -4.05
CA PHE A 421 3.80 11.38 -3.12
C PHE A 421 4.71 11.57 -1.90
N SER A 422 5.88 12.20 -2.05
CA SER A 422 6.73 12.54 -0.90
C SER A 422 5.99 13.49 0.08
N LEU A 423 5.21 14.45 -0.43
CA LEU A 423 4.34 15.30 0.40
C LEU A 423 3.25 14.48 1.11
N VAL A 424 2.61 13.52 0.43
CA VAL A 424 1.62 12.63 1.08
C VAL A 424 2.27 11.79 2.18
N LEU A 425 3.44 11.23 1.93
CA LEU A 425 4.18 10.43 2.92
C LEU A 425 4.59 11.29 4.13
N PHE A 426 5.02 12.54 3.90
CA PHE A 426 5.28 13.51 4.96
C PHE A 426 4.04 13.76 5.84
N THR A 427 2.86 13.95 5.25
CA THR A 427 1.62 14.20 6.03
C THR A 427 1.19 13.01 6.89
N HIS A 428 1.56 11.78 6.51
CA HIS A 428 1.24 10.56 7.27
C HIS A 428 2.29 10.15 8.28
N THR A 429 3.47 10.77 8.23
CA THR A 429 4.58 10.43 9.14
C THR A 429 4.46 11.25 10.44
N PRO A 430 4.56 10.64 11.64
CA PRO A 430 4.44 11.36 12.92
C PRO A 430 5.43 12.53 13.04
N ARG A 431 5.01 13.65 13.67
CA ARG A 431 5.80 14.91 13.73
C ARG A 431 7.22 14.77 14.30
N GLY A 432 7.47 13.79 15.18
CA GLY A 432 8.79 13.52 15.77
C GLY A 432 9.66 12.49 15.03
N SER A 433 9.18 11.90 13.92
CA SER A 433 9.95 10.89 13.20
C SER A 433 10.94 11.53 12.23
N TRP A 434 12.20 11.09 12.27
CA TRP A 434 13.26 11.50 11.35
C TRP A 434 12.90 11.25 9.88
N MET A 435 12.00 10.28 9.60
CA MET A 435 11.52 9.98 8.26
C MET A 435 10.82 11.17 7.59
N ARG A 436 10.32 12.16 8.35
CA ARG A 436 9.78 13.39 7.75
C ARG A 436 10.86 14.15 6.98
N TRP A 437 12.08 14.21 7.52
CA TRP A 437 13.21 14.85 6.86
C TRP A 437 13.67 14.06 5.64
N LEU A 438 13.56 12.73 5.66
CA LEU A 438 13.77 11.91 4.47
C LEU A 438 12.81 12.30 3.35
N TRP A 439 11.50 12.42 3.61
CA TRP A 439 10.52 12.80 2.59
C TRP A 439 10.67 14.24 2.09
N VAL A 440 11.09 15.16 2.97
CA VAL A 440 11.46 16.52 2.57
C VAL A 440 12.70 16.48 1.67
N GLY A 441 13.71 15.69 2.01
CA GLY A 441 14.92 15.52 1.22
C GLY A 441 14.64 14.91 -0.16
N THR A 442 13.83 13.86 -0.26
CA THR A 442 13.46 13.26 -1.56
C THR A 442 12.63 14.22 -2.40
N ALA A 443 11.68 14.95 -1.81
CA ALA A 443 10.93 15.98 -2.52
C ALA A 443 11.85 17.09 -3.03
N ALA A 444 12.75 17.60 -2.20
CA ALA A 444 13.70 18.65 -2.58
C ALA A 444 14.62 18.19 -3.71
N LEU A 445 15.15 16.97 -3.64
CA LEU A 445 16.02 16.41 -4.67
C LEU A 445 15.31 16.31 -6.03
N MET A 446 14.07 15.83 -6.05
CA MET A 446 13.25 15.75 -7.27
C MET A 446 12.92 17.14 -7.83
N LEU A 447 12.59 18.10 -6.96
CA LEU A 447 12.32 19.49 -7.34
C LEU A 447 13.54 20.14 -8.00
N LEU A 448 14.73 19.98 -7.41
CA LEU A 448 15.98 20.50 -7.96
C LEU A 448 16.24 19.90 -9.35
N ASN A 449 15.99 18.61 -9.54
CA ASN A 449 16.17 17.97 -10.84
C ASN A 449 15.19 18.52 -11.88
N VAL A 450 13.92 18.74 -11.52
CA VAL A 450 12.94 19.35 -12.42
C VAL A 450 13.37 20.78 -12.81
N VAL A 451 13.86 21.57 -11.86
CA VAL A 451 14.27 22.97 -12.06
C VAL A 451 15.52 23.09 -12.93
N PHE A 452 16.55 22.29 -12.65
CA PHE A 452 17.89 22.48 -13.22
C PHE A 452 18.27 21.47 -14.31
N VAL A 453 17.64 20.29 -14.34
CA VAL A 453 18.05 19.19 -15.25
C VAL A 453 16.97 18.84 -16.28
N ALA A 454 15.70 18.66 -15.89
CA ALA A 454 14.67 18.12 -16.80
C ALA A 454 14.19 19.09 -17.90
N TYR A 455 14.60 20.37 -17.89
CA TYR A 455 14.36 21.41 -18.92
C TYR A 455 12.99 21.48 -19.65
N ALA A 456 11.89 20.97 -19.06
CA ALA A 456 10.58 20.93 -19.69
C ALA A 456 9.70 22.14 -19.31
N ARG A 457 9.40 23.02 -20.28
CA ARG A 457 8.53 24.21 -20.10
C ARG A 457 7.19 23.88 -19.43
N SER A 458 6.49 22.86 -19.94
CA SER A 458 5.22 22.38 -19.39
C SER A 458 5.38 21.72 -18.01
N GLY A 459 6.56 21.18 -17.70
CA GLY A 459 6.90 20.61 -16.39
C GLY A 459 6.89 21.68 -15.29
N TYR A 460 7.40 22.88 -15.55
CA TYR A 460 7.35 23.98 -14.59
C TYR A 460 5.91 24.40 -14.25
N VAL A 461 5.05 24.51 -15.27
CA VAL A 461 3.62 24.82 -15.09
C VAL A 461 2.93 23.73 -14.28
N ALA A 462 3.14 22.46 -14.65
CA ALA A 462 2.60 21.32 -13.91
C ALA A 462 3.04 21.31 -12.44
N LEU A 463 4.32 21.61 -12.18
CA LEU A 463 4.86 21.64 -10.83
C LEU A 463 4.18 22.71 -9.97
N ILE A 464 4.03 23.93 -10.49
CA ILE A 464 3.34 25.02 -9.78
C ILE A 464 1.90 24.62 -9.46
N ILE A 465 1.16 24.07 -10.42
CA ILE A 465 -0.22 23.60 -10.21
C ILE A 465 -0.28 22.56 -9.09
N VAL A 466 0.61 21.57 -9.11
CA VAL A 466 0.67 20.51 -8.10
C VAL A 466 0.97 21.07 -6.72
N LEU A 467 1.98 21.94 -6.61
CA LEU A 467 2.39 22.52 -5.33
C LEU A 467 1.32 23.46 -4.74
N VAL A 468 0.68 24.31 -5.57
CA VAL A 468 -0.42 25.17 -5.13
C VAL A 468 -1.63 24.34 -4.68
N ALA A 469 -2.05 23.36 -5.49
CA ALA A 469 -3.18 22.51 -5.14
C ALA A 469 -2.89 21.66 -3.89
N ALA A 470 -1.65 21.17 -3.73
CA ALA A 470 -1.21 20.48 -2.52
C ALA A 470 -1.21 21.41 -1.30
N ALA A 471 -0.68 22.64 -1.43
CA ALA A 471 -0.68 23.64 -0.36
C ALA A 471 -2.11 23.94 0.14
N LEU A 472 -3.05 24.13 -0.80
CA LEU A 472 -4.46 24.41 -0.49
C LEU A 472 -5.19 23.21 0.13
N GLY A 473 -4.89 21.99 -0.34
CA GLY A 473 -5.65 20.79 0.01
C GLY A 473 -5.09 19.95 1.16
N LEU A 474 -3.77 19.91 1.36
CA LEU A 474 -3.12 19.11 2.41
C LEU A 474 -3.04 19.85 3.75
N TRP A 475 -2.90 21.18 3.73
CA TRP A 475 -2.74 22.01 4.93
C TRP A 475 -3.89 22.99 5.15
N ARG A 476 -4.06 23.44 6.39
CA ARG A 476 -5.14 24.36 6.84
C ARG A 476 -4.58 25.47 7.73
N GLY A 477 -5.29 26.59 7.82
CA GLY A 477 -4.92 27.73 8.68
C GLY A 477 -3.54 28.31 8.35
N ARG A 478 -2.74 28.60 9.37
CA ARG A 478 -1.39 29.16 9.24
C ARG A 478 -0.46 28.28 8.39
N GLU A 479 -0.55 26.95 8.52
CA GLU A 479 0.31 26.02 7.75
C GLU A 479 0.06 26.15 6.23
N ARG A 480 -1.18 26.41 5.80
CA ARG A 480 -1.52 26.69 4.40
C ARG A 480 -0.85 27.98 3.91
N GLY A 481 -0.90 29.04 4.72
CA GLY A 481 -0.26 30.33 4.39
C GLY A 481 1.25 30.18 4.22
N VAL A 482 1.90 29.46 5.13
CA VAL A 482 3.35 29.14 5.05
C VAL A 482 3.66 28.29 3.81
N ALA A 483 2.84 27.28 3.51
CA ALA A 483 3.04 26.45 2.32
C ALA A 483 2.92 27.27 1.03
N LEU A 484 1.89 28.13 0.90
CA LEU A 484 1.71 29.00 -0.26
C LEU A 484 2.86 30.00 -0.41
N LEU A 485 3.30 30.62 0.68
CA LEU A 485 4.47 31.49 0.67
C LEU A 485 5.73 30.72 0.23
N GLY A 486 5.90 29.50 0.70
CA GLY A 486 6.98 28.60 0.27
C GLY A 486 6.95 28.32 -1.22
N VAL A 487 5.77 28.11 -1.82
CA VAL A 487 5.62 27.95 -3.28
C VAL A 487 6.02 29.24 -4.01
N ILE A 488 5.58 30.41 -3.54
CA ILE A 488 5.93 31.70 -4.15
C ILE A 488 7.45 31.92 -4.12
N VAL A 489 8.08 31.72 -2.96
CA VAL A 489 9.53 31.85 -2.79
C VAL A 489 10.28 30.84 -3.66
N LEU A 490 9.82 29.59 -3.72
CA LEU A 490 10.42 28.56 -4.57
C LEU A 490 10.35 28.94 -6.05
N THR A 491 9.20 29.42 -6.52
CA THR A 491 9.02 29.85 -7.91
C THR A 491 9.88 31.07 -8.23
N ALA A 492 9.91 32.09 -7.36
CA ALA A 492 10.75 33.27 -7.54
C ALA A 492 12.24 32.91 -7.58
N SER A 493 12.70 32.07 -6.65
CA SER A 493 14.07 31.55 -6.63
C SER A 493 14.39 30.75 -7.89
N ALA A 494 13.49 29.87 -8.34
CA ALA A 494 13.71 29.10 -9.57
C ALA A 494 13.88 30.01 -10.80
N VAL A 495 13.05 31.06 -10.92
CA VAL A 495 13.16 32.04 -12.03
C VAL A 495 14.46 32.84 -11.94
N GLN A 496 14.86 33.27 -10.75
CA GLN A 496 16.07 34.08 -10.53
C GLN A 496 17.35 33.28 -10.76
N PHE A 497 17.42 32.04 -10.27
CA PHE A 497 18.65 31.25 -10.22
C PHE A 497 18.75 30.19 -11.34
N SER A 498 17.71 29.97 -12.15
CA SER A 498 17.76 29.05 -13.29
C SER A 498 17.69 29.82 -14.62
N PRO A 499 18.84 30.13 -15.25
CA PRO A 499 18.89 30.71 -16.59
C PRO A 499 18.13 29.89 -17.64
N LEU A 500 18.04 28.58 -17.41
CA LEU A 500 17.32 27.65 -18.26
C LEU A 500 15.83 28.01 -18.37
N ILE A 501 15.18 28.41 -17.27
CA ILE A 501 13.76 28.79 -17.28
C ILE A 501 13.58 30.04 -18.14
N THR A 502 14.33 31.10 -17.86
CA THR A 502 14.21 32.37 -18.58
C THR A 502 14.55 32.25 -20.06
N GLN A 503 15.61 31.51 -20.43
CA GLN A 503 15.97 31.23 -21.82
C GLN A 503 14.90 30.41 -22.55
N ARG A 504 14.31 29.39 -21.91
CA ARG A 504 13.31 28.53 -22.56
C ARG A 504 11.99 29.26 -22.81
N PHE A 505 11.54 30.08 -21.87
CA PHE A 505 10.31 30.85 -22.05
C PHE A 505 10.50 32.00 -23.04
N SER A 506 11.62 32.71 -23.01
CA SER A 506 11.93 33.75 -24.00
C SER A 506 12.07 33.18 -25.41
N ALA A 507 12.79 32.07 -25.58
CA ALA A 507 12.88 31.37 -26.86
C ALA A 507 11.51 30.92 -27.37
N ALA A 508 10.63 30.40 -26.50
CA ALA A 508 9.27 30.01 -26.89
C ALA A 508 8.46 31.19 -27.46
N VAL A 509 8.55 32.35 -26.81
CA VAL A 509 7.86 33.55 -27.23
C VAL A 509 8.40 34.04 -28.58
N GLU A 510 9.72 34.00 -28.75
CA GLU A 510 10.36 34.43 -29.99
C GLU A 510 10.05 33.46 -31.16
N GLU A 511 10.06 32.15 -30.91
CA GLU A 511 9.65 31.12 -31.88
C GLU A 511 8.24 31.36 -32.40
N VAL A 512 7.28 31.72 -31.52
CA VAL A 512 5.90 32.02 -31.92
C VAL A 512 5.82 33.32 -32.71
N LYS A 513 6.53 34.38 -32.27
CA LYS A 513 6.53 35.68 -32.96
C LYS A 513 7.14 35.63 -34.35
N GLN A 514 8.22 34.87 -34.51
CA GLN A 514 8.96 34.78 -35.77
C GLN A 514 8.50 33.62 -36.67
N ASN A 515 7.44 32.90 -36.30
CA ASN A 515 7.03 31.66 -36.95
C ASN A 515 6.77 31.81 -38.47
N GLU A 516 6.23 32.96 -38.90
CA GLU A 516 5.98 33.21 -40.31
C GLU A 516 7.28 33.28 -41.12
N LYS A 517 8.32 33.89 -40.54
CA LYS A 517 9.64 34.17 -41.16
C LYS A 517 10.69 33.08 -40.87
N ALA A 518 10.36 32.09 -40.05
CA ALA A 518 11.29 31.05 -39.65
C ALA A 518 11.70 30.17 -40.84
N VAL A 519 13.01 30.12 -41.11
CA VAL A 519 13.61 29.31 -42.19
C VAL A 519 13.71 27.83 -41.79
N ALA A 520 13.84 27.55 -40.49
CA ALA A 520 13.96 26.20 -39.95
C ALA A 520 12.80 25.86 -38.98
N ILE A 521 12.54 24.56 -38.83
CA ILE A 521 11.53 24.04 -37.91
C ILE A 521 11.89 24.31 -36.45
N THR A 522 10.93 24.80 -35.67
CA THR A 522 11.04 24.99 -34.22
C THR A 522 9.92 24.27 -33.47
N ASP A 523 10.13 23.95 -32.19
CA ASP A 523 9.16 23.22 -31.36
C ASP A 523 7.79 23.91 -31.30
N MET A 524 7.77 25.24 -31.09
CA MET A 524 6.52 26.00 -31.08
C MET A 524 6.02 26.33 -32.47
N GLY A 525 6.92 26.61 -33.43
CA GLY A 525 6.55 26.99 -34.78
C GLY A 525 5.75 25.90 -35.49
N ILE A 526 6.18 24.64 -35.37
CA ILE A 526 5.43 23.51 -35.94
C ILE A 526 4.08 23.30 -35.27
N ARG A 527 3.97 23.51 -33.94
CA ARG A 527 2.70 23.36 -33.22
C ARG A 527 1.67 24.39 -33.65
N VAL A 528 2.09 25.61 -33.97
CA VAL A 528 1.19 26.64 -34.51
C VAL A 528 0.57 26.17 -35.84
N VAL A 529 1.37 25.62 -36.75
CA VAL A 529 0.87 25.04 -38.00
C VAL A 529 -0.05 23.84 -37.73
N MET A 530 0.37 22.95 -36.82
CA MET A 530 -0.44 21.80 -36.43
C MET A 530 -1.81 22.23 -35.93
N TRP A 531 -1.89 23.24 -35.07
CA TRP A 531 -3.16 23.71 -34.49
C TRP A 531 -4.03 24.46 -35.49
N ASP A 532 -3.45 25.21 -36.43
CA ASP A 532 -4.21 25.84 -37.51
C ASP A 532 -4.89 24.80 -38.41
N VAL A 533 -4.10 23.84 -38.89
CA VAL A 533 -4.61 22.74 -39.74
C VAL A 533 -5.63 21.89 -38.98
N THR A 534 -5.35 21.56 -37.72
CA THR A 534 -6.27 20.79 -36.87
C THR A 534 -7.56 21.57 -36.62
N GLY A 535 -7.48 22.89 -36.43
CA GLY A 535 -8.65 23.76 -36.29
C GLY A 535 -9.52 23.78 -37.54
N ALA A 536 -8.91 23.71 -38.74
CA ALA A 536 -9.65 23.56 -39.98
C ALA A 536 -10.40 22.22 -40.04
N LEU A 537 -9.76 21.10 -39.64
CA LEU A 537 -10.42 19.79 -39.54
C LEU A 537 -11.61 19.81 -38.58
N VAL A 538 -11.46 20.40 -37.39
CA VAL A 538 -12.57 20.50 -36.42
C VAL A 538 -13.77 21.26 -37.01
N ARG A 539 -13.53 22.27 -37.86
CA ARG A 539 -14.62 23.01 -38.52
C ARG A 539 -15.32 22.20 -39.61
N GLU A 540 -14.66 21.22 -40.22
CA GLU A 540 -15.26 20.35 -41.25
C GLU A 540 -16.26 19.35 -40.64
N SER A 541 -15.97 18.78 -39.47
CA SER A 541 -16.85 17.83 -38.78
C SER A 541 -16.87 18.05 -37.25
N PRO A 542 -17.53 19.12 -36.76
CA PRO A 542 -17.46 19.49 -35.35
C PRO A 542 -18.20 18.51 -34.41
N LEU A 543 -19.29 17.89 -34.87
CA LEU A 543 -20.14 17.05 -34.02
C LEU A 543 -19.59 15.64 -33.84
N LEU A 544 -19.23 14.96 -34.93
CA LEU A 544 -18.80 13.55 -34.94
C LEU A 544 -17.30 13.37 -35.20
N GLY A 545 -16.60 14.41 -35.65
CA GLY A 545 -15.20 14.29 -36.07
C GLY A 545 -15.06 13.45 -37.34
N HIS A 546 -13.84 13.00 -37.59
CA HIS A 546 -13.40 12.25 -38.77
C HIS A 546 -13.23 10.75 -38.45
N GLY A 547 -13.59 10.34 -37.22
CA GLY A 547 -13.46 9.00 -36.68
C GLY A 547 -12.08 8.68 -36.13
N VAL A 548 -12.00 7.68 -35.25
CA VAL A 548 -10.77 7.33 -34.51
C VAL A 548 -9.71 6.78 -35.47
N GLY A 549 -8.47 7.27 -35.35
CA GLY A 549 -7.35 6.89 -36.21
C GLY A 549 -7.23 7.72 -37.49
N SER A 550 -8.20 8.57 -37.82
CA SER A 550 -8.21 9.37 -39.06
C SER A 550 -7.23 10.54 -39.07
N PHE A 551 -6.76 11.01 -37.90
CA PHE A 551 -6.00 12.25 -37.77
C PHE A 551 -4.79 12.35 -38.74
N PRO A 552 -3.88 11.36 -38.85
CA PRO A 552 -2.70 11.50 -39.70
C PRO A 552 -3.05 11.74 -41.18
N GLU A 553 -4.08 11.04 -41.67
CA GLU A 553 -4.53 11.14 -43.06
C GLU A 553 -5.31 12.45 -43.31
N ALA A 554 -6.20 12.80 -42.39
CA ALA A 554 -6.95 14.05 -42.45
C ALA A 554 -6.02 15.28 -42.38
N TYR A 555 -4.99 15.22 -41.54
CA TYR A 555 -3.95 16.24 -41.42
C TYR A 555 -3.13 16.34 -42.71
N ARG A 556 -2.67 15.21 -43.25
CA ARG A 556 -1.90 15.14 -44.50
C ARG A 556 -2.62 15.81 -45.66
N ARG A 557 -3.94 15.61 -45.77
CA ARG A 557 -4.76 16.20 -46.84
C ARG A 557 -4.72 17.73 -46.82
N ILE A 558 -4.83 18.35 -45.65
CA ILE A 558 -4.88 19.82 -45.53
C ILE A 558 -3.48 20.44 -45.51
N VAL A 559 -2.54 19.87 -44.76
CA VAL A 559 -1.21 20.47 -44.59
C VAL A 559 -0.43 20.56 -45.90
N THR A 560 -0.55 19.54 -46.77
CA THR A 560 0.15 19.51 -48.07
C THR A 560 -0.48 20.43 -49.11
N GLN A 561 -1.76 20.81 -48.91
CA GLN A 561 -2.44 21.79 -49.76
C GLN A 561 -2.16 23.23 -49.34
N ARG A 562 -2.06 23.49 -48.03
CA ARG A 562 -1.95 24.86 -47.47
C ARG A 562 -0.52 25.31 -47.22
N HIS A 563 0.41 24.38 -47.05
CA HIS A 563 1.78 24.69 -46.64
C HIS A 563 2.82 23.95 -47.48
N SER A 564 4.04 24.47 -47.48
CA SER A 564 5.21 23.89 -48.14
C SER A 564 6.43 23.96 -47.22
N GLY A 565 7.52 23.28 -47.61
CA GLY A 565 8.74 23.21 -46.81
C GLY A 565 8.52 22.56 -45.45
N TRP A 566 9.16 23.07 -44.40
CA TRP A 566 9.03 22.51 -43.06
C TRP A 566 7.62 22.66 -42.47
N LYS A 567 6.80 23.60 -42.96
CA LYS A 567 5.41 23.77 -42.51
C LYS A 567 4.50 22.65 -43.04
N ALA A 568 4.91 21.94 -44.09
CA ALA A 568 4.20 20.77 -44.61
C ALA A 568 4.56 19.45 -43.90
N THR A 569 5.31 19.49 -42.80
CA THR A 569 5.71 18.29 -42.06
C THR A 569 4.48 17.51 -41.59
N LEU A 570 4.45 16.23 -41.95
CA LEU A 570 3.39 15.30 -41.56
C LEU A 570 3.53 14.95 -40.07
N THR A 571 2.41 14.79 -39.39
CA THR A 571 2.35 14.34 -37.99
C THR A 571 1.17 13.41 -37.78
N ALA A 572 1.28 12.55 -36.78
CA ALA A 572 0.20 11.71 -36.29
C ALA A 572 -0.43 12.23 -34.98
N ASP A 573 0.06 13.35 -34.45
CA ASP A 573 -0.42 13.97 -33.21
C ASP A 573 -0.36 15.50 -33.31
N PRO A 574 -1.46 16.23 -32.99
CA PRO A 574 -1.46 17.71 -32.99
C PRO A 574 -0.77 18.31 -31.78
N HIS A 575 -0.20 17.49 -30.88
CA HIS A 575 0.35 17.89 -29.58
C HIS A 575 -0.65 18.73 -28.76
N ASN A 576 -1.93 18.37 -28.84
CA ASN A 576 -3.01 18.94 -28.03
C ASN A 576 -4.09 17.88 -27.87
N GLN A 577 -4.26 17.39 -26.64
CA GLN A 577 -5.15 16.29 -26.33
C GLN A 577 -6.60 16.58 -26.72
N TYR A 578 -7.05 17.82 -26.54
CA TYR A 578 -8.43 18.24 -26.76
C TYR A 578 -8.73 18.36 -28.25
N LEU A 579 -7.80 18.94 -29.02
CA LEU A 579 -7.92 19.01 -30.48
C LEU A 579 -7.87 17.62 -31.12
N LEU A 580 -7.01 16.72 -30.61
CA LEU A 580 -6.95 15.35 -31.09
C LEU A 580 -8.30 14.62 -30.89
N ILE A 581 -8.88 14.73 -29.69
CA ILE A 581 -10.20 14.15 -29.39
C ILE A 581 -11.27 14.77 -30.29
N LEU A 582 -11.28 16.10 -30.46
CA LEU A 582 -12.24 16.79 -31.32
C LEU A 582 -12.15 16.34 -32.78
N VAL A 583 -10.95 16.20 -33.35
CA VAL A 583 -10.82 15.72 -34.73
C VAL A 583 -11.27 14.27 -34.86
N GLU A 584 -10.92 13.39 -33.92
CA GLU A 584 -11.26 11.97 -34.04
C GLU A 584 -12.72 11.66 -33.68
N THR A 585 -13.35 12.41 -32.79
CA THR A 585 -14.65 12.05 -32.19
C THR A 585 -15.66 13.21 -32.08
N GLY A 586 -15.26 14.40 -32.48
CA GLY A 586 -16.08 15.61 -32.39
C GLY A 586 -16.42 16.02 -30.95
N LEU A 587 -17.44 16.86 -30.83
CA LEU A 587 -17.97 17.33 -29.55
C LEU A 587 -18.49 16.18 -28.68
N LEU A 588 -18.96 15.08 -29.28
CA LEU A 588 -19.43 13.92 -28.53
C LEU A 588 -18.31 13.30 -27.67
N GLY A 589 -17.15 13.02 -28.25
CA GLY A 589 -16.03 12.47 -27.49
C GLY A 589 -15.36 13.49 -26.58
N LEU A 590 -15.34 14.78 -26.94
CA LEU A 590 -14.88 15.83 -26.04
C LEU A 590 -15.77 15.93 -24.79
N ALA A 591 -17.10 15.85 -24.94
CA ALA A 591 -18.04 15.85 -23.83
C ALA A 591 -17.86 14.61 -22.93
N ALA A 592 -17.66 13.43 -23.53
CA ALA A 592 -17.37 12.21 -22.78
C ALA A 592 -16.03 12.30 -22.02
N PHE A 593 -15.00 12.89 -22.62
CA PHE A 593 -13.72 13.15 -21.95
C PHE A 593 -13.87 14.17 -20.82
N ALA A 594 -14.61 15.26 -21.03
CA ALA A 594 -14.92 16.24 -20.00
C ALA A 594 -15.69 15.61 -18.84
N TRP A 595 -16.63 14.69 -19.12
CA TRP A 595 -17.34 13.93 -18.10
C TRP A 595 -16.40 13.01 -17.31
N PHE A 596 -15.42 12.38 -17.95
CA PHE A 596 -14.35 11.63 -17.27
C PHE A 596 -13.55 12.53 -16.32
N LEU A 597 -13.10 13.69 -16.77
CA LEU A 597 -12.36 14.66 -15.94
C LEU A 597 -13.20 15.13 -14.75
N PHE A 598 -14.46 15.52 -15.00
CA PHE A 598 -15.40 15.93 -13.98
C PHE A 598 -15.64 14.82 -12.95
N SER A 599 -15.84 13.59 -13.41
CA SER A 599 -16.08 12.43 -12.56
C SER A 599 -14.86 12.10 -11.69
N ALA A 600 -13.64 12.29 -12.20
CA ALA A 600 -12.42 12.15 -11.41
C ALA A 600 -12.34 13.18 -10.27
N VAL A 601 -12.65 14.45 -10.54
CA VAL A 601 -12.66 15.51 -9.51
C VAL A 601 -13.78 15.29 -8.48
N ARG A 602 -14.95 14.80 -8.93
CA ARG A 602 -16.13 14.55 -8.09
C ARG A 602 -16.16 13.17 -7.42
N GLN A 603 -15.16 12.32 -7.68
CA GLN A 603 -15.08 11.00 -7.10
C GLN A 603 -15.13 11.09 -5.55
N PRO A 604 -16.04 10.34 -4.88
CA PRO A 604 -16.31 10.48 -3.44
C PRO A 604 -15.24 9.76 -2.59
N VAL A 605 -14.04 10.33 -2.56
CA VAL A 605 -12.88 9.88 -1.78
C VAL A 605 -12.46 11.01 -0.84
N ARG A 606 -11.80 10.69 0.27
CA ARG A 606 -11.23 11.72 1.17
C ARG A 606 -9.74 11.46 1.44
N GLY A 607 -9.10 12.47 2.04
CA GLY A 607 -7.72 12.40 2.47
C GLY A 607 -6.70 12.88 1.44
N PRO A 608 -5.42 12.82 1.80
CA PRO A 608 -4.33 13.46 1.05
C PRO A 608 -4.08 12.83 -0.34
N PHE A 609 -4.36 11.53 -0.52
CA PHE A 609 -4.28 10.88 -1.83
C PHE A 609 -5.28 11.48 -2.84
N ARG A 610 -6.50 11.84 -2.40
CA ARG A 610 -7.44 12.55 -3.28
C ARG A 610 -6.89 13.92 -3.68
N VAL A 611 -6.35 14.67 -2.73
CA VAL A 611 -5.81 16.01 -2.98
C VAL A 611 -4.74 15.94 -4.05
N ILE A 612 -3.76 15.04 -3.89
CA ILE A 612 -2.69 14.87 -4.87
C ILE A 612 -3.18 14.28 -6.19
N GLY A 613 -4.11 13.32 -6.17
CA GLY A 613 -4.68 12.77 -7.40
C GLY A 613 -5.38 13.84 -8.25
N VAL A 614 -6.15 14.73 -7.62
CA VAL A 614 -6.79 15.87 -8.30
C VAL A 614 -5.76 16.93 -8.72
N ALA A 615 -4.77 17.24 -7.88
CA ALA A 615 -3.69 18.18 -8.22
C ALA A 615 -2.92 17.74 -9.47
N LEU A 616 -2.55 16.46 -9.54
CA LEU A 616 -1.88 15.87 -10.69
C LEU A 616 -2.78 15.85 -11.93
N LEU A 617 -4.07 15.52 -11.76
CA LEU A 617 -5.04 15.58 -12.85
C LEU A 617 -5.15 16.98 -13.45
N LEU A 618 -5.24 18.03 -12.61
CA LEU A 618 -5.30 19.42 -13.05
C LEU A 618 -4.02 19.82 -13.80
N ALA A 619 -2.86 19.41 -13.29
CA ALA A 619 -1.59 19.64 -13.94
C ALA A 619 -1.53 18.97 -15.33
N TRP A 620 -1.96 17.71 -15.43
CA TRP A 620 -2.02 16.99 -16.71
C TRP A 620 -3.05 17.56 -17.67
N CYS A 621 -4.17 18.09 -17.19
CA CYS A 621 -5.12 18.81 -18.03
C CYS A 621 -4.48 20.07 -18.62
N ALA A 622 -3.81 20.89 -17.78
CA ALA A 622 -3.15 22.10 -18.23
C ALA A 622 -2.02 21.80 -19.23
N THR A 623 -1.17 20.81 -18.97
CA THR A 623 -0.10 20.45 -19.90
C THR A 623 -0.64 19.75 -21.15
N SER A 624 -1.84 19.17 -21.11
CA SER A 624 -2.46 18.52 -22.26
C SER A 624 -2.95 19.48 -23.36
N LEU A 625 -2.92 20.79 -23.11
CA LEU A 625 -3.03 21.82 -24.15
C LEU A 625 -1.82 21.81 -25.10
N PHE A 626 -0.69 21.23 -24.67
CA PHE A 626 0.59 21.23 -25.37
C PHE A 626 1.14 19.82 -25.61
N SER A 627 0.41 18.76 -25.26
CA SER A 627 0.78 17.37 -25.56
C SER A 627 -0.42 16.43 -25.35
N SER A 628 -0.43 15.28 -26.01
CA SER A 628 -1.51 14.29 -25.93
C SER A 628 -1.23 13.24 -24.84
N HIS A 629 -1.09 13.67 -23.58
CA HIS A 629 -0.65 12.82 -22.45
C HIS A 629 -1.54 11.60 -22.21
N PHE A 630 -2.85 11.69 -22.46
CA PHE A 630 -3.79 10.60 -22.20
C PHE A 630 -3.77 9.51 -23.28
N ARG A 631 -3.14 9.79 -24.43
CA ARG A 631 -2.92 8.82 -25.52
C ARG A 631 -1.47 8.33 -25.59
N ALA A 632 -0.50 9.20 -25.28
CA ALA A 632 0.92 8.86 -25.31
C ALA A 632 1.25 7.73 -24.32
N PHE A 633 1.96 6.69 -24.78
CA PHE A 633 2.12 5.45 -24.03
C PHE A 633 2.65 5.66 -22.60
N ASN A 634 3.75 6.40 -22.42
CA ASN A 634 4.39 6.56 -21.11
C ASN A 634 3.47 7.32 -20.15
N GLU A 635 3.00 8.47 -20.58
CA GLU A 635 2.18 9.39 -19.80
C GLU A 635 0.83 8.75 -19.46
N ALA A 636 0.18 8.10 -20.42
CA ALA A 636 -1.14 7.50 -20.21
C ALA A 636 -1.10 6.36 -19.18
N HIS A 637 -0.06 5.51 -19.19
CA HIS A 637 0.08 4.44 -18.19
C HIS A 637 0.39 5.00 -16.80
N LEU A 638 1.23 6.05 -16.71
CA LEU A 638 1.49 6.74 -15.45
C LEU A 638 0.23 7.37 -14.88
N ILE A 639 -0.51 8.12 -15.70
CA ILE A 639 -1.79 8.74 -15.37
C ILE A 639 -2.76 7.67 -14.88
N ALA A 640 -2.88 6.56 -15.62
CA ALA A 640 -3.83 5.52 -15.31
C ALA A 640 -3.61 4.91 -13.91
N MET A 641 -2.36 4.55 -13.61
CA MET A 641 -2.00 3.96 -12.33
C MET A 641 -2.16 4.96 -11.18
N VAL A 642 -1.65 6.18 -11.36
CA VAL A 642 -1.65 7.19 -10.29
C VAL A 642 -3.08 7.67 -10.00
N LEU A 643 -3.86 7.98 -11.04
CA LEU A 643 -5.24 8.45 -10.90
C LEU A 643 -6.12 7.37 -10.30
N GLY A 644 -6.06 6.14 -10.83
CA GLY A 644 -6.82 5.01 -10.32
C GLY A 644 -6.48 4.68 -8.87
N MET A 645 -5.20 4.72 -8.49
CA MET A 645 -4.77 4.46 -7.11
C MET A 645 -5.20 5.57 -6.15
N CYS A 646 -4.98 6.83 -6.52
CA CYS A 646 -5.32 7.97 -5.67
C CYS A 646 -6.83 8.05 -5.40
N LEU A 647 -7.63 7.81 -6.44
CA LEU A 647 -9.09 7.95 -6.44
C LEU A 647 -9.86 6.65 -6.18
N ALA A 648 -9.17 5.55 -5.86
CA ALA A 648 -9.83 4.34 -5.37
C ALA A 648 -10.50 4.61 -4.01
N ARG A 649 -11.73 4.11 -3.79
CA ARG A 649 -12.45 4.30 -2.52
C ARG A 649 -11.91 3.38 -1.44
N GLU A 650 -11.60 3.93 -0.26
CA GLU A 650 -11.19 3.12 0.89
C GLU A 650 -12.39 2.32 1.44
N ALA A 651 -12.19 1.08 1.91
CA ALA A 651 -13.27 0.18 2.37
C ALA A 651 -14.17 0.79 3.45
N ARG A 652 -13.62 1.64 4.33
CA ARG A 652 -14.39 2.41 5.34
C ARG A 652 -15.35 3.44 4.74
N GLU A 653 -15.04 3.97 3.56
CA GLU A 653 -15.90 4.89 2.81
C GLU A 653 -16.93 4.14 1.95
N GLN A 654 -16.84 2.81 1.88
CA GLN A 654 -17.77 1.94 1.14
C GLN A 654 -18.95 1.48 2.01
N THR A 655 -18.77 1.36 3.34
CA THR A 655 -19.80 0.92 4.30
C THR A 655 -20.71 2.03 4.85
N GLN A 656 -20.50 3.30 4.49
CA GLN A 656 -21.48 4.35 4.76
C GLN A 656 -22.51 4.39 3.61
N PRO A 657 -23.71 3.79 3.75
CA PRO A 657 -24.81 4.14 2.87
C PRO A 657 -25.11 5.63 3.03
N ARG A 658 -25.58 6.28 1.96
CA ARG A 658 -26.21 7.61 1.99
C ARG A 658 -27.42 7.59 2.96
N LYS A 659 -27.18 7.68 4.26
CA LYS A 659 -28.15 8.05 5.29
C LYS A 659 -27.70 9.37 5.89
N ALA A 660 -27.75 10.43 5.09
CA ALA A 660 -27.58 11.81 5.54
C ALA A 660 -28.30 12.72 4.54
N ALA A 661 -29.64 12.64 4.54
CA ALA A 661 -30.50 13.64 3.91
C ALA A 661 -31.93 13.68 4.51
N SER A 662 -32.26 12.91 5.56
CA SER A 662 -33.66 12.81 6.04
C SER A 662 -33.87 13.02 7.55
N THR A 663 -32.83 13.29 8.34
CA THR A 663 -32.97 13.37 9.81
C THR A 663 -32.76 14.78 10.40
N ALA A 664 -32.82 15.83 9.57
CA ALA A 664 -32.78 17.21 10.04
C ALA A 664 -34.15 17.92 10.05
N ALA A 665 -35.27 17.19 9.91
CA ALA A 665 -36.60 17.78 9.79
C ALA A 665 -37.62 17.33 10.88
N LEU A 666 -37.20 16.68 11.97
CA LEU A 666 -38.13 16.19 13.00
C LEU A 666 -37.73 16.58 14.44
N THR A 667 -37.01 17.68 14.62
CA THR A 667 -36.85 18.32 15.94
C THR A 667 -37.14 19.82 15.85
N SER A 668 -38.34 20.15 15.40
CA SER A 668 -38.97 21.45 15.62
C SER A 668 -40.48 21.34 15.38
N SER A 669 -41.19 20.83 16.39
CA SER A 669 -42.63 21.08 16.62
C SER A 669 -42.96 20.68 18.04
#